data_AF-A0A7J4HS51-F1
#
_entry.id   AF-A0A7J4HS51-F1
#
_cell.length_a   1.000
_cell.length_b   1.000
_cell.length_c   1.000
_cell.angle_alpha   90.00
_cell.angle_beta   90.00
_cell.angle_gamma   90.00
#
_symmetry.space_group_name_H-M   'P 1'
#
loop_
_entity.id
_entity.type
_entity.pdbx_description
1 polymer ?
#
loop_
_entity_poly.entity_id
_entity_poly.type
_entity_poly.pdbx_seq_one_letter_code
_entity_poly.pdbx_strand_id
1 'polypeptide(L)'
;MNVKRGYGSSGTYRFSKRGQVTIFIIVGIVIVFTFAAILYFTKSTVTQAVSDQTEPLLAEVPQAFQPIKIYTENCLEHVGKVGLLLLGQQGGYIYPDLVGKYSSAEPTNSEGINLEPLHIPYWHYNTDPNEGNSVTFASLQPKLSARDDPALSLEAQLGRYVKEQINQCLNGYQPFVQQGFTISPESISSQEATVTIGENTVAFLLRMPLQVQKGDAEASLEQFYVKIPLPLKHYYEVAAKITEAQRNYNYLERQGMELISVYSRKDRQSLPPTSDVGYELFSPLSWDEVSVEQRFTQLLVSHVPLLRYLGSENFYYSTFAEGNRVAQKVVDNMVLPLTGAEDIAVDFDYFNWKPYFNVNSDAGIIKPDHLFVNFGPLSFGTQQYETHYDASYPILVTLNDDTAFNGEGYRFVFALESNIRNNAPAVGGTKIEPYPRSISSLACAEEQRTSDIIKTIIVDSFTKEPLETVKIGFTVPDQAECEVGVTDKDGELASAYPAVYGGVINLIHPDYLTNFYPIDTYKVQGSKEPVLVGYAAAGVKAPKVIEMDRIKTIPITVQKKEFKKCVTPLTCDHLDVLVYKDISCEKAVRQCFLNGGNTLFSGKPALEFEVDGSLSRVHQYYFIDSAKDLSDQEEAVITLERMNGFHQEVQSQDFTAVVNAKGKESVPVQLVPGVYKVSALVMNKQEIIIPKDKRCFQYTIVTRDQQDCFDMAEQKVDGYLAGSMQWETSETYLTITPEQLYSSRELTFYVPAQNLGSVPSTIKVNDETVPGRVVEDLQVSSKIAEWSKLPAARASLEPEFS
;
A
#
# COMPACT_ATOMS: atom_id res chain seq x y z
N MET A 1 -58.30 -7.68 68.39
CA MET A 1 -58.97 -8.96 68.12
C MET A 1 -57.93 -10.06 68.24
N ASN A 2 -57.82 -10.61 69.45
CA ASN A 2 -58.17 -11.98 69.83
C ASN A 2 -56.96 -12.93 69.68
N VAL A 3 -56.16 -13.13 70.74
CA VAL A 3 -56.31 -14.17 71.82
C VAL A 3 -55.25 -15.26 71.51
N LYS A 4 -54.34 -15.74 72.36
CA LYS A 4 -53.99 -15.67 73.80
C LYS A 4 -52.50 -16.12 73.90
N ARG A 5 -51.63 -15.50 74.73
CA ARG A 5 -51.12 -15.99 76.05
C ARG A 5 -50.94 -17.52 76.12
N GLY A 6 -49.82 -18.12 76.54
CA GLY A 6 -48.72 -17.71 77.42
C GLY A 6 -48.13 -18.98 78.09
N TYR A 7 -47.20 -18.79 79.04
CA TYR A 7 -46.54 -19.79 79.92
C TYR A 7 -45.44 -20.67 79.27
N GLY A 8 -44.23 -20.82 79.82
CA GLY A 8 -43.71 -20.47 81.15
C GLY A 8 -43.48 -21.71 82.01
N SER A 9 -42.19 -21.96 82.31
CA SER A 9 -41.65 -22.70 83.46
C SER A 9 -41.50 -24.24 83.37
N SER A 10 -40.23 -24.66 83.33
CA SER A 10 -39.52 -25.53 84.30
C SER A 10 -40.26 -26.66 85.01
N GLY A 11 -39.68 -27.87 84.98
CA GLY A 11 -40.05 -28.95 85.89
C GLY A 11 -39.43 -30.32 85.59
N THR A 12 -38.16 -30.46 85.92
CA THR A 12 -37.41 -31.69 86.20
C THR A 12 -38.22 -32.91 86.67
N TYR A 13 -38.03 -34.08 86.03
CA TYR A 13 -38.11 -35.40 86.69
C TYR A 13 -36.97 -36.29 86.17
N ARG A 14 -35.87 -36.36 86.92
CA ARG A 14 -35.56 -37.44 87.87
C ARG A 14 -35.58 -38.83 87.23
N PHE A 15 -34.40 -39.17 86.75
CA PHE A 15 -33.88 -40.53 86.65
C PHE A 15 -34.27 -41.44 87.82
N SER A 16 -34.93 -42.54 87.51
CA SER A 16 -34.81 -43.76 88.30
C SER A 16 -33.51 -44.46 87.92
N LYS A 17 -32.61 -44.47 88.89
CA LYS A 17 -31.30 -45.13 88.87
C LYS A 17 -31.46 -46.61 88.56
N ARG A 18 -31.21 -46.99 87.30
CA ARG A 18 -30.59 -48.26 86.84
C ARG A 18 -30.48 -48.38 85.30
N GLY A 19 -30.92 -47.38 84.53
CA GLY A 19 -30.65 -47.24 83.09
C GLY A 19 -29.76 -46.05 82.68
N GLN A 20 -29.11 -45.40 83.66
CA GLN A 20 -28.38 -44.13 83.45
C GLN A 20 -26.88 -44.32 83.19
N VAL A 21 -26.29 -45.39 83.72
CA VAL A 21 -24.86 -45.66 83.49
C VAL A 21 -24.62 -46.07 82.03
N THR A 22 -25.56 -46.82 81.44
CA THR A 22 -25.50 -47.19 80.02
C THR A 22 -25.68 -45.99 79.09
N ILE A 23 -26.51 -45.00 79.45
CA ILE A 23 -26.65 -43.77 78.64
C ILE A 23 -25.36 -42.95 78.65
N PHE A 24 -24.69 -42.80 79.79
CA PHE A 24 -23.41 -42.09 79.81
C PHE A 24 -22.30 -42.84 79.08
N ILE A 25 -22.31 -44.19 79.08
CA ILE A 25 -21.40 -45.00 78.25
C ILE A 25 -21.73 -44.86 76.77
N ILE A 26 -23.00 -44.92 76.38
CA ILE A 26 -23.43 -44.78 74.98
C ILE A 26 -23.14 -43.36 74.47
N VAL A 27 -23.45 -42.33 75.25
CA VAL A 27 -23.13 -40.94 74.88
C VAL A 27 -21.62 -40.72 74.86
N GLY A 28 -20.86 -41.31 75.79
CA GLY A 28 -19.40 -41.28 75.75
C GLY A 28 -18.83 -41.96 74.50
N ILE A 29 -19.36 -43.13 74.14
CA ILE A 29 -18.98 -43.86 72.93
C ILE A 29 -19.37 -43.09 71.67
N VAL A 30 -20.57 -42.51 71.63
CA VAL A 30 -21.02 -41.70 70.49
C VAL A 30 -20.16 -40.45 70.36
N ILE A 31 -19.84 -39.75 71.46
CA ILE A 31 -18.96 -38.58 71.44
C ILE A 31 -17.55 -38.98 70.99
N VAL A 32 -17.01 -40.09 71.47
CA VAL A 32 -15.70 -40.60 71.06
C VAL A 32 -15.70 -40.99 69.58
N PHE A 33 -16.75 -41.66 69.08
CA PHE A 33 -16.85 -41.99 67.66
C PHE A 33 -17.11 -40.77 66.79
N THR A 34 -17.87 -39.77 67.23
CA THR A 34 -18.02 -38.51 66.49
C THR A 34 -16.75 -37.67 66.53
N PHE A 35 -16.00 -37.67 67.62
CA PHE A 35 -14.73 -36.94 67.71
C PHE A 35 -13.63 -37.65 66.93
N ALA A 36 -13.60 -39.00 66.95
CA ALA A 36 -12.74 -39.81 66.10
C ALA A 36 -13.14 -39.68 64.62
N ALA A 37 -14.43 -39.60 64.30
CA ALA A 37 -14.90 -39.35 62.95
C ALA A 37 -14.54 -37.93 62.50
N ILE A 38 -14.71 -36.91 63.35
CA ILE A 38 -14.29 -35.55 63.04
C ILE A 38 -12.77 -35.50 62.86
N LEU A 39 -11.96 -36.13 63.72
CA LEU A 39 -10.51 -36.21 63.53
C LEU A 39 -10.11 -36.99 62.28
N TYR A 40 -10.84 -38.07 61.93
CA TYR A 40 -10.64 -38.84 60.72
C TYR A 40 -11.02 -38.03 59.47
N PHE A 41 -12.12 -37.28 59.51
CA PHE A 41 -12.57 -36.41 58.44
C PHE A 41 -11.76 -35.11 58.33
N THR A 42 -11.24 -34.55 59.43
CA THR A 42 -10.31 -33.41 59.37
C THR A 42 -8.90 -33.83 58.97
N LYS A 43 -8.49 -35.10 59.20
CA LYS A 43 -7.30 -35.67 58.55
C LYS A 43 -7.53 -36.07 57.09
N SER A 44 -8.76 -36.34 56.67
CA SER A 44 -9.06 -36.76 55.29
C SER A 44 -9.66 -35.67 54.39
N THR A 45 -9.95 -34.47 54.91
CA THR A 45 -10.57 -33.36 54.13
C THR A 45 -9.91 -31.99 54.37
N VAL A 46 -8.68 -31.98 54.90
CA VAL A 46 -7.70 -30.87 54.72
C VAL A 46 -6.54 -31.37 53.84
N THR A 47 -6.91 -32.05 52.77
CA THR A 47 -6.08 -32.34 51.59
C THR A 47 -6.83 -31.75 50.41
N GLN A 48 -6.96 -30.42 50.41
CA GLN A 48 -7.42 -29.72 49.22
C GLN A 48 -6.31 -29.78 48.17
N ALA A 49 -6.68 -30.30 47.00
CA ALA A 49 -6.00 -30.20 45.71
C ALA A 49 -4.53 -30.69 45.68
N VAL A 50 -4.35 -32.01 45.71
CA VAL A 50 -3.18 -32.65 45.12
C VAL A 50 -3.35 -32.56 43.60
N SER A 51 -2.83 -31.51 42.97
CA SER A 51 -2.45 -31.62 41.56
C SER A 51 -1.18 -32.44 41.50
N ASP A 52 -1.14 -33.39 40.57
CA ASP A 52 -0.06 -34.33 40.33
C ASP A 52 1.33 -33.70 40.42
N GLN A 53 2.21 -34.36 41.22
CA GLN A 53 3.68 -34.40 41.19
C GLN A 53 4.17 -34.62 42.64
N THR A 54 4.29 -35.89 43.02
CA THR A 54 4.70 -36.35 44.36
C THR A 54 6.04 -35.73 44.75
N GLU A 55 6.06 -34.86 45.77
CA GLU A 55 7.31 -34.38 46.36
C GLU A 55 8.13 -35.58 46.86
N PRO A 56 9.44 -35.62 46.58
CA PRO A 56 10.27 -36.72 47.07
C PRO A 56 10.28 -36.70 48.60
N LEU A 57 10.11 -37.87 49.22
CA LEU A 57 10.26 -38.04 50.67
C LEU A 57 11.74 -37.82 51.03
N LEU A 58 12.08 -36.63 51.49
CA LEU A 58 13.43 -36.28 51.96
C LEU A 58 13.65 -36.81 53.37
N ALA A 59 14.85 -37.33 53.64
CA ALA A 59 15.25 -37.76 54.98
C ALA A 59 15.29 -36.57 55.96
N GLU A 60 14.90 -36.80 57.22
CA GLU A 60 14.99 -35.77 58.27
C GLU A 60 16.45 -35.45 58.60
N VAL A 61 16.85 -34.20 58.39
CA VAL A 61 18.21 -33.72 58.64
C VAL A 61 18.31 -33.17 60.07
N PRO A 62 19.30 -33.58 60.87
CA PRO A 62 19.51 -33.03 62.21
C PRO A 62 19.65 -31.50 62.19
N GLN A 63 19.12 -30.82 63.21
CA GLN A 63 19.06 -29.35 63.25
C GLN A 63 20.44 -28.68 63.09
N ALA A 64 21.52 -29.34 63.52
CA ALA A 64 22.89 -28.87 63.39
C ALA A 64 23.40 -28.76 61.94
N PHE A 65 22.80 -29.51 60.99
CA PHE A 65 23.23 -29.58 59.59
C PHE A 65 22.22 -28.95 58.62
N GLN A 66 21.08 -28.45 59.13
CA GLN A 66 20.09 -27.70 58.33
C GLN A 66 20.69 -26.53 57.53
N PRO A 67 21.65 -25.74 58.07
CA PRO A 67 22.27 -24.67 57.28
C PRO A 67 23.02 -25.16 56.03
N ILE A 68 23.61 -26.35 56.07
CA ILE A 68 24.29 -26.95 54.90
C ILE A 68 23.23 -27.32 53.86
N LYS A 69 22.14 -27.96 54.29
CA LYS A 69 21.03 -28.31 53.40
C LYS A 69 20.47 -27.08 52.69
N ILE A 70 20.14 -26.04 53.45
CA ILE A 70 19.61 -24.78 52.91
C ILE A 70 20.62 -24.12 51.97
N TYR A 71 21.92 -24.14 52.29
CA TYR A 71 22.93 -23.59 51.40
C TYR A 71 23.01 -24.36 50.07
N THR A 72 22.96 -25.69 50.11
CA THR A 72 22.93 -26.52 48.90
C THR A 72 21.66 -26.29 48.08
N GLU A 73 20.50 -26.19 48.73
CA GLU A 73 19.23 -25.88 48.08
C GLU A 73 19.22 -24.48 47.46
N ASN A 74 19.72 -23.45 48.15
CA ASN A 74 19.86 -22.11 47.58
C ASN A 74 20.81 -22.09 46.36
N CYS A 75 21.89 -22.86 46.40
CA CYS A 75 22.76 -23.00 45.24
C CYS A 75 22.07 -23.72 44.08
N LEU A 76 21.30 -24.77 44.37
CA LEU A 76 20.51 -25.50 43.38
C LEU A 76 19.44 -24.58 42.77
N GLU A 77 18.76 -23.77 43.57
CA GLU A 77 17.80 -22.77 43.11
C GLU A 77 18.45 -21.73 42.20
N HIS A 78 19.60 -21.18 42.62
CA HIS A 78 20.34 -20.20 41.84
C HIS A 78 20.80 -20.76 40.49
N VAL A 79 21.47 -21.92 40.49
CA VAL A 79 21.94 -22.58 39.26
C VAL A 79 20.76 -23.00 38.37
N GLY A 80 19.68 -23.52 38.96
CA GLY A 80 18.46 -23.85 38.25
C GLY A 80 17.84 -22.63 37.56
N LYS A 81 17.75 -21.49 38.25
CA LYS A 81 17.23 -20.23 37.71
C LYS A 81 18.09 -19.71 36.55
N VAL A 82 19.42 -19.71 36.69
CA VAL A 82 20.33 -19.30 35.60
C VAL A 82 20.17 -20.22 34.38
N GLY A 83 20.06 -21.53 34.60
CA GLY A 83 19.81 -22.51 33.53
C GLY A 83 18.47 -22.27 32.82
N LEU A 84 17.41 -21.96 33.57
CA LEU A 84 16.08 -21.64 33.01
C LEU A 84 16.10 -20.37 32.16
N LEU A 85 16.81 -19.33 32.60
CA LEU A 85 16.97 -18.07 31.86
C LEU A 85 17.73 -18.30 30.54
N LEU A 86 18.87 -19.00 30.61
CA LEU A 86 19.67 -19.32 29.42
C LEU A 86 18.90 -20.19 28.43
N LEU A 87 18.18 -21.20 28.92
CA LEU A 87 17.33 -22.07 28.12
C LEU A 87 16.22 -21.28 27.41
N GLY A 88 15.57 -20.36 28.12
CA GLY A 88 14.51 -19.51 27.56
C GLY A 88 15.03 -18.58 26.47
N GLN A 89 16.21 -17.98 26.66
CA GLN A 89 16.81 -17.03 25.72
C GLN A 89 17.32 -17.68 24.41
N GLN A 90 17.40 -19.01 24.34
CA GLN A 90 18.02 -19.76 23.23
C GLN A 90 17.11 -20.87 22.66
N GLY A 91 15.80 -20.61 22.50
CA GLY A 91 14.92 -21.56 21.80
C GLY A 91 14.63 -22.85 22.53
N GLY A 92 14.85 -22.90 23.85
CA GLY A 92 14.74 -24.13 24.64
C GLY A 92 16.04 -24.93 24.72
N TYR A 93 17.19 -24.36 24.35
CA TYR A 93 18.50 -25.00 24.46
C TYR A 93 19.45 -24.27 25.40
N ILE A 94 20.21 -25.04 26.18
CA ILE A 94 21.39 -24.53 26.90
C ILE A 94 22.64 -24.70 26.03
N TYR A 95 22.65 -25.72 25.17
CA TYR A 95 23.78 -26.09 24.31
C TYR A 95 23.36 -26.12 22.82
N PRO A 96 22.97 -24.98 22.23
CA PRO A 96 22.44 -24.90 20.87
C PRO A 96 23.42 -25.41 19.79
N ASP A 97 24.73 -25.33 20.03
CA ASP A 97 25.76 -25.80 19.07
C ASP A 97 25.79 -27.32 18.89
N LEU A 98 25.09 -28.08 19.74
CA LEU A 98 24.96 -29.53 19.59
C LEU A 98 23.93 -29.93 18.52
N VAL A 99 23.05 -29.02 18.11
CA VAL A 99 21.92 -29.32 17.20
C VAL A 99 21.97 -28.61 15.86
N GLY A 100 22.77 -27.55 15.73
CA GLY A 100 22.80 -26.76 14.50
C GLY A 100 24.02 -25.87 14.41
N LYS A 101 24.19 -25.23 13.25
CA LYS A 101 25.16 -24.18 13.00
C LYS A 101 24.39 -22.86 12.81
N TYR A 102 24.99 -21.77 13.24
CA TYR A 102 24.35 -20.46 13.26
C TYR A 102 25.21 -19.47 12.50
N SER A 103 24.59 -18.71 11.59
CA SER A 103 25.27 -17.71 10.78
C SER A 103 24.61 -16.34 10.95
N SER A 104 25.41 -15.32 11.23
CA SER A 104 24.95 -13.93 11.24
C SER A 104 24.83 -13.33 9.85
N ALA A 105 25.60 -13.85 8.88
CA ALA A 105 25.63 -13.36 7.51
C ALA A 105 24.58 -14.02 6.61
N GLU A 106 24.28 -15.30 6.85
CA GLU A 106 23.39 -16.12 6.01
C GLU A 106 22.41 -16.91 6.90
N PRO A 107 21.50 -16.24 7.60
CA PRO A 107 20.65 -16.87 8.60
C PRO A 107 19.69 -17.92 8.01
N THR A 108 19.36 -17.84 6.72
CA THR A 108 18.45 -18.77 6.02
C THR A 108 19.17 -19.91 5.28
N ASN A 109 20.51 -19.95 5.33
CA ASN A 109 21.32 -21.11 4.93
C ASN A 109 21.97 -21.75 6.18
N SER A 110 21.30 -21.63 7.32
CA SER A 110 21.77 -22.14 8.62
C SER A 110 20.58 -22.63 9.45
N GLU A 111 20.84 -23.33 10.55
CA GLU A 111 19.79 -23.96 11.36
C GLU A 111 19.17 -23.02 12.43
N GLY A 112 19.56 -21.74 12.44
CA GLY A 112 19.01 -20.75 13.37
C GLY A 112 19.59 -19.36 13.21
N ILE A 113 19.23 -18.48 14.13
CA ILE A 113 19.72 -17.11 14.21
C ILE A 113 20.90 -17.03 15.17
N ASN A 114 21.96 -16.33 14.77
CA ASN A 114 23.05 -15.93 15.67
C ASN A 114 22.82 -14.48 16.17
N LEU A 115 22.56 -14.34 17.48
CA LEU A 115 22.50 -13.08 18.22
C LEU A 115 23.54 -13.10 19.36
N GLU A 116 24.83 -13.10 18.98
CA GLU A 116 25.99 -13.18 19.88
C GLU A 116 25.76 -12.53 21.26
N PRO A 117 25.92 -13.28 22.37
CA PRO A 117 26.43 -14.66 22.46
C PRO A 117 25.34 -15.75 22.31
N LEU A 118 24.10 -15.40 21.96
CA LEU A 118 22.96 -16.31 21.93
C LEU A 118 22.80 -16.95 20.55
N HIS A 119 22.62 -18.27 20.53
CA HIS A 119 22.22 -19.00 19.33
C HIS A 119 20.79 -19.50 19.49
N ILE A 120 19.92 -19.15 18.54
CA ILE A 120 18.47 -19.42 18.61
C ILE A 120 18.08 -20.33 17.43
N PRO A 121 17.81 -21.63 17.69
CA PRO A 121 17.43 -22.58 16.64
C PRO A 121 16.08 -22.26 16.01
N TYR A 122 15.91 -22.61 14.74
CA TYR A 122 14.61 -22.55 14.09
C TYR A 122 13.72 -23.72 14.48
N TRP A 123 12.51 -23.40 14.91
CA TRP A 123 11.47 -24.41 15.16
C TRP A 123 10.74 -24.80 13.86
N HIS A 124 10.89 -24.02 12.79
CA HIS A 124 10.45 -24.35 11.44
C HIS A 124 11.36 -23.65 10.42
N TYR A 125 12.03 -24.41 9.55
CA TYR A 125 12.98 -23.87 8.57
C TYR A 125 13.22 -24.80 7.38
N ASN A 126 13.80 -24.23 6.31
CA ASN A 126 14.24 -24.97 5.14
C ASN A 126 15.65 -25.57 5.36
N THR A 127 15.82 -26.85 5.07
CA THR A 127 17.12 -27.54 5.14
C THR A 127 17.89 -27.54 3.82
N ASP A 128 17.20 -27.28 2.71
CA ASP A 128 17.82 -27.23 1.39
C ASP A 128 18.49 -25.87 1.17
N PRO A 129 19.59 -25.77 0.41
CA PRO A 129 20.16 -24.48 0.03
C PRO A 129 19.12 -23.59 -0.64
N ASN A 130 19.15 -22.29 -0.35
CA ASN A 130 18.14 -21.37 -0.87
C ASN A 130 18.09 -21.30 -2.41
N GLU A 131 19.25 -21.46 -3.08
CA GLU A 131 19.38 -21.49 -4.54
C GLU A 131 18.92 -22.83 -5.16
N GLY A 132 18.53 -23.80 -4.33
CA GLY A 132 18.02 -25.09 -4.76
C GLY A 132 16.60 -25.02 -5.30
N ASN A 133 16.26 -25.97 -6.18
CA ASN A 133 14.92 -26.07 -6.77
C ASN A 133 13.95 -26.91 -5.91
N SER A 134 14.20 -27.03 -4.61
CA SER A 134 13.34 -27.72 -3.66
C SER A 134 13.43 -27.05 -2.30
N VAL A 135 12.37 -27.21 -1.51
CA VAL A 135 12.33 -26.82 -0.10
C VAL A 135 11.96 -28.05 0.72
N THR A 136 12.71 -28.31 1.77
CA THR A 136 12.47 -29.40 2.71
C THR A 136 12.41 -28.81 4.11
N PHE A 137 11.28 -29.00 4.79
CA PHE A 137 11.09 -28.40 6.11
C PHE A 137 11.54 -29.34 7.24
N ALA A 138 12.28 -28.78 8.20
CA ALA A 138 12.62 -29.44 9.45
C ALA A 138 12.24 -28.57 10.66
N SER A 139 12.49 -29.11 11.86
CA SER A 139 12.19 -28.45 13.13
C SER A 139 13.26 -28.83 14.15
N LEU A 140 13.88 -27.82 14.76
CA LEU A 140 14.74 -27.98 15.94
C LEU A 140 13.98 -27.66 17.23
N GLN A 141 12.66 -27.84 17.26
CA GLN A 141 11.90 -27.73 18.51
C GLN A 141 12.31 -28.89 19.46
N PRO A 142 12.91 -28.59 20.64
CA PRO A 142 13.34 -29.63 21.58
C PRO A 142 12.12 -30.29 22.23
N LYS A 143 12.29 -31.54 22.71
CA LYS A 143 11.24 -32.20 23.51
C LYS A 143 11.20 -31.60 24.92
N LEU A 144 10.03 -31.61 25.54
CA LEU A 144 9.88 -31.12 26.90
C LEU A 144 10.48 -32.11 27.91
N SER A 145 10.17 -33.41 27.80
CA SER A 145 10.56 -34.40 28.81
C SER A 145 11.78 -35.25 28.45
N ALA A 146 12.58 -35.58 29.47
CA ALA A 146 13.71 -36.51 29.37
C ALA A 146 13.30 -37.94 28.97
N ARG A 147 12.01 -38.29 29.08
CA ARG A 147 11.48 -39.57 28.58
C ARG A 147 11.43 -39.64 27.06
N ASP A 148 11.15 -38.50 26.42
CA ASP A 148 11.01 -38.40 24.97
C ASP A 148 12.36 -38.16 24.30
N ASP A 149 13.22 -37.38 24.95
CA ASP A 149 14.61 -37.18 24.54
C ASP A 149 15.53 -37.11 25.79
N PRO A 150 16.28 -38.19 26.08
CA PRO A 150 17.11 -38.26 27.28
C PRO A 150 18.39 -37.39 27.22
N ALA A 151 18.72 -36.81 26.05
CA ALA A 151 19.94 -36.04 25.86
C ALA A 151 19.68 -34.55 25.69
N LEU A 152 18.65 -34.18 24.91
CA LEU A 152 18.42 -32.81 24.46
C LEU A 152 17.03 -32.26 24.77
N SER A 153 16.20 -32.97 25.55
CA SER A 153 14.99 -32.36 26.11
C SER A 153 15.30 -31.21 27.07
N LEU A 154 14.32 -30.33 27.32
CA LEU A 154 14.45 -29.25 28.30
C LEU A 154 14.86 -29.79 29.68
N GLU A 155 14.19 -30.85 30.16
CA GLU A 155 14.50 -31.52 31.43
C GLU A 155 15.93 -32.08 31.46
N ALA A 156 16.36 -32.78 30.41
CA ALA A 156 17.69 -33.37 30.33
C ALA A 156 18.80 -32.31 30.31
N GLN A 157 18.61 -31.23 29.54
CA GLN A 157 19.57 -30.13 29.43
C GLN A 157 19.71 -29.38 30.75
N LEU A 158 18.61 -29.07 31.45
CA LEU A 158 18.64 -28.43 32.76
C LEU A 158 19.34 -29.32 33.81
N GLY A 159 19.06 -30.63 33.81
CA GLY A 159 19.74 -31.58 34.69
C GLY A 159 21.25 -31.63 34.44
N ARG A 160 21.66 -31.67 33.17
CA ARG A 160 23.07 -31.60 32.77
C ARG A 160 23.72 -30.28 33.23
N TYR A 161 23.07 -29.15 32.97
CA TYR A 161 23.59 -27.83 33.36
C TYR A 161 23.79 -27.73 34.87
N VAL A 162 22.81 -28.16 35.66
CA VAL A 162 22.93 -28.22 37.13
C VAL A 162 24.13 -29.07 37.54
N LYS A 163 24.29 -30.27 36.97
CA LYS A 163 25.42 -31.14 37.28
C LYS A 163 26.77 -30.49 36.98
N GLU A 164 26.88 -29.77 35.87
CA GLU A 164 28.12 -29.09 35.44
C GLU A 164 28.44 -27.87 36.31
N GLN A 165 27.43 -27.11 36.77
CA GLN A 165 27.62 -25.81 37.42
C GLN A 165 27.49 -25.82 38.95
N ILE A 166 26.83 -26.82 39.55
CA ILE A 166 26.51 -26.82 40.99
C ILE A 166 27.75 -26.73 41.88
N ASN A 167 28.84 -27.42 41.51
CA ASN A 167 30.07 -27.43 42.31
C ASN A 167 30.75 -26.04 42.36
N GLN A 168 30.64 -25.26 41.29
CA GLN A 168 31.14 -23.89 41.25
C GLN A 168 30.35 -22.99 42.21
N CYS A 169 29.03 -23.13 42.25
CA CYS A 169 28.17 -22.41 43.19
C CYS A 169 28.49 -22.77 44.64
N LEU A 170 28.60 -24.08 44.94
CA LEU A 170 28.87 -24.56 46.29
C LEU A 170 30.24 -24.11 46.81
N ASN A 171 31.20 -23.86 45.92
CA ASN A 171 32.54 -23.39 46.22
C ASN A 171 33.21 -24.22 47.34
N GLY A 172 33.10 -25.55 47.23
CA GLY A 172 33.63 -26.49 48.23
C GLY A 172 33.15 -26.25 49.67
N TYR A 173 31.99 -25.61 49.86
CA TYR A 173 31.41 -25.27 51.16
C TYR A 173 32.34 -24.45 52.09
N GLN A 174 33.23 -23.62 51.51
CA GLN A 174 34.21 -22.82 52.26
C GLN A 174 33.64 -22.07 53.49
N PRO A 175 32.45 -21.43 53.43
CA PRO A 175 31.88 -20.75 54.59
C PRO A 175 31.64 -21.67 55.81
N PHE A 176 31.35 -22.95 55.58
CA PHE A 176 31.11 -23.93 56.65
C PHE A 176 32.41 -24.58 57.11
N VAL A 177 33.35 -24.83 56.21
CA VAL A 177 34.68 -25.35 56.58
C VAL A 177 35.38 -24.40 57.55
N GLN A 178 35.27 -23.08 57.34
CA GLN A 178 35.80 -22.05 58.25
C GLN A 178 35.12 -22.05 59.63
N GLN A 179 33.91 -22.59 59.75
CA GLN A 179 33.16 -22.74 61.00
C GLN A 179 33.40 -24.09 61.70
N GLY A 180 34.36 -24.88 61.23
CA GLY A 180 34.75 -26.17 61.81
C GLY A 180 33.90 -27.37 61.37
N PHE A 181 33.19 -27.27 60.24
CA PHE A 181 32.52 -28.43 59.63
C PHE A 181 33.50 -29.19 58.73
N THR A 182 33.43 -30.52 58.77
CA THR A 182 34.05 -31.41 57.78
C THR A 182 32.96 -31.88 56.84
N ILE A 183 33.10 -31.60 55.54
CA ILE A 183 32.13 -31.96 54.51
C ILE A 183 32.88 -32.76 53.44
N SER A 184 32.52 -34.04 53.33
CA SER A 184 33.16 -34.97 52.40
C SER A 184 32.10 -35.50 51.43
N PRO A 185 32.11 -35.07 50.15
CA PRO A 185 31.30 -35.72 49.13
C PRO A 185 31.82 -37.15 48.92
N GLU A 186 30.93 -38.13 48.85
CA GLU A 186 31.30 -39.55 48.73
C GLU A 186 31.99 -39.84 47.38
N SER A 187 31.55 -39.18 46.30
CA SER A 187 32.26 -39.11 45.01
C SER A 187 31.69 -37.98 44.15
N ILE A 188 32.51 -37.35 43.30
CA ILE A 188 32.01 -36.42 42.26
C ILE A 188 31.20 -37.19 41.20
N SER A 189 31.50 -38.47 40.97
CA SER A 189 30.83 -39.29 39.96
C SER A 189 29.42 -39.75 40.36
N SER A 190 29.02 -39.65 41.63
CA SER A 190 27.68 -40.02 42.12
C SER A 190 26.66 -38.87 42.05
N GLN A 191 27.06 -37.71 41.53
CA GLN A 191 26.16 -36.57 41.35
C GLN A 191 25.21 -36.79 40.16
N GLU A 192 23.90 -36.79 40.46
CA GLU A 192 22.82 -36.82 39.48
C GLU A 192 21.83 -35.70 39.75
N ALA A 193 21.46 -34.97 38.71
CA ALA A 193 20.40 -33.98 38.76
C ALA A 193 19.26 -34.41 37.83
N THR A 194 18.06 -34.51 38.36
CA THR A 194 16.83 -34.76 37.61
C THR A 194 15.97 -33.52 37.68
N VAL A 195 15.41 -33.11 36.55
CA VAL A 195 14.52 -31.96 36.46
C VAL A 195 13.17 -32.45 35.98
N THR A 196 12.10 -31.88 36.52
CA THR A 196 10.74 -32.18 36.09
C THR A 196 9.96 -30.89 35.90
N ILE A 197 9.39 -30.72 34.72
CA ILE A 197 8.60 -29.53 34.37
C ILE A 197 7.14 -29.83 34.68
N GLY A 198 6.58 -29.12 35.67
CA GLY A 198 5.15 -29.15 36.00
C GLY A 198 4.37 -28.02 35.32
N GLU A 199 3.10 -27.87 35.66
CA GLU A 199 2.23 -26.83 35.08
C GLU A 199 2.72 -25.41 35.43
N ASN A 200 3.00 -25.15 36.71
CA ASN A 200 3.36 -23.82 37.22
C ASN A 200 4.75 -23.75 37.86
N THR A 201 5.47 -24.87 37.92
CA THR A 201 6.75 -24.96 38.62
C THR A 201 7.71 -25.88 37.89
N VAL A 202 9.00 -25.60 37.99
CA VAL A 202 10.07 -26.51 37.58
C VAL A 202 10.73 -27.08 38.83
N ALA A 203 10.68 -28.40 38.98
CA ALA A 203 11.24 -29.11 40.13
C ALA A 203 12.64 -29.65 39.81
N PHE A 204 13.59 -29.37 40.70
CA PHE A 204 14.98 -29.83 40.62
C PHE A 204 15.25 -30.79 41.77
N LEU A 205 15.67 -32.02 41.43
CA LEU A 205 16.12 -33.02 42.40
C LEU A 205 17.59 -33.32 42.16
N LEU A 206 18.44 -32.93 43.11
CA LEU A 206 19.86 -33.24 43.12
C LEU A 206 20.11 -34.41 44.08
N ARG A 207 20.62 -35.53 43.55
CA ARG A 207 21.16 -36.64 44.33
C ARG A 207 22.66 -36.43 44.47
N MET A 208 23.10 -36.14 45.67
CA MET A 208 24.50 -35.85 45.99
C MET A 208 24.77 -36.24 47.44
N PRO A 209 25.21 -37.48 47.71
CA PRO A 209 25.51 -37.93 49.06
C PRO A 209 26.68 -37.13 49.66
N LEU A 210 26.40 -36.45 50.77
CA LEU A 210 27.38 -35.70 51.56
C LEU A 210 27.47 -36.30 52.96
N GLN A 211 28.69 -36.66 53.36
CA GLN A 211 28.99 -36.93 54.77
C GLN A 211 29.38 -35.61 55.45
N VAL A 212 28.63 -35.23 56.48
CA VAL A 212 28.84 -33.99 57.23
C VAL A 212 29.13 -34.27 58.69
N GLN A 213 30.17 -33.64 59.23
CA GLN A 213 30.58 -33.79 60.62
C GLN A 213 30.88 -32.44 61.27
N LYS A 214 30.50 -32.28 62.54
CA LYS A 214 30.89 -31.16 63.40
C LYS A 214 31.08 -31.64 64.84
N GLY A 215 32.32 -31.71 65.30
CA GLY A 215 32.63 -32.36 66.58
C GLY A 215 32.23 -33.84 66.53
N ASP A 216 31.40 -34.27 67.48
CA ASP A 216 30.90 -35.65 67.58
C ASP A 216 29.59 -35.90 66.80
N ALA A 217 28.97 -34.85 66.25
CA ALA A 217 27.76 -34.98 65.44
C ALA A 217 28.13 -35.33 63.99
N GLU A 218 27.47 -36.35 63.44
CA GLU A 218 27.61 -36.82 62.05
C GLU A 218 26.22 -36.99 61.43
N ALA A 219 26.09 -36.70 60.14
CA ALA A 219 24.89 -36.99 59.35
C ALA A 219 25.24 -37.24 57.88
N SER A 220 24.37 -37.98 57.19
CA SER A 220 24.41 -38.13 55.73
C SER A 220 23.29 -37.32 55.10
N LEU A 221 23.62 -36.49 54.11
CA LEU A 221 22.66 -35.72 53.30
C LEU A 221 22.65 -36.32 51.90
N GLU A 222 21.57 -37.00 51.52
CA GLU A 222 21.52 -37.76 50.27
C GLU A 222 20.98 -36.95 49.07
N GLN A 223 19.97 -36.11 49.32
CA GLN A 223 19.17 -35.48 48.28
C GLN A 223 18.78 -34.05 48.67
N PHE A 224 18.73 -33.18 47.66
CA PHE A 224 18.33 -31.78 47.77
C PHE A 224 17.26 -31.51 46.73
N TYR A 225 16.22 -30.77 47.12
CA TYR A 225 15.06 -30.57 46.27
C TYR A 225 14.60 -29.11 46.31
N VAL A 226 14.40 -28.54 45.13
CA VAL A 226 13.92 -27.16 44.97
C VAL A 226 12.79 -27.14 43.95
N LYS A 227 11.75 -26.34 44.21
CA LYS A 227 10.72 -25.99 43.24
C LYS A 227 10.83 -24.52 42.90
N ILE A 228 11.07 -24.23 41.63
CA ILE A 228 11.13 -22.86 41.11
C ILE A 228 9.75 -22.53 40.50
N PRO A 229 9.05 -21.46 40.94
CA PRO A 229 7.74 -21.07 40.40
C PRO A 229 7.89 -20.41 39.03
N LEU A 230 7.86 -21.21 37.98
CA LEU A 230 7.91 -20.79 36.59
C LEU A 230 7.00 -21.71 35.75
N PRO A 231 5.98 -21.18 35.05
CA PRO A 231 5.11 -21.96 34.18
C PRO A 231 5.80 -22.25 32.83
N LEU A 232 6.99 -22.85 32.85
CA LEU A 232 7.78 -23.10 31.64
C LEU A 232 7.04 -23.93 30.58
N LYS A 233 6.19 -24.87 31.03
CA LYS A 233 5.35 -25.68 30.15
C LYS A 233 4.40 -24.83 29.33
N HIS A 234 3.78 -23.82 29.95
CA HIS A 234 2.87 -22.89 29.29
C HIS A 234 3.57 -22.12 28.16
N TYR A 235 4.73 -21.53 28.43
CA TYR A 235 5.49 -20.80 27.39
C TYR A 235 5.88 -21.71 26.23
N TYR A 236 6.33 -22.94 26.53
CA TYR A 236 6.67 -23.94 25.51
C TYR A 236 5.46 -24.31 24.65
N GLU A 237 4.28 -24.47 25.25
CA GLU A 237 3.04 -24.80 24.54
C GLU A 237 2.55 -23.65 23.66
N VAL A 238 2.65 -22.40 24.12
CA VAL A 238 2.33 -21.21 23.29
C VAL A 238 3.29 -21.13 22.10
N ALA A 239 4.59 -21.28 22.32
CA ALA A 239 5.59 -21.32 21.24
C ALA A 239 5.32 -22.46 20.24
N ALA A 240 4.91 -23.62 20.74
CA ALA A 240 4.55 -24.77 19.91
C ALA A 240 3.32 -24.47 19.04
N LYS A 241 2.28 -23.83 19.59
CA LYS A 241 1.09 -23.41 18.84
C LYS A 241 1.42 -22.43 17.72
N ILE A 242 2.31 -21.45 17.96
CA ILE A 242 2.75 -20.49 16.94
C ILE A 242 3.49 -21.21 15.81
N THR A 243 4.40 -22.12 16.16
CA THR A 243 5.13 -22.95 15.18
C THR A 243 4.19 -23.86 14.38
N GLU A 244 3.20 -24.47 15.03
CA GLU A 244 2.20 -25.30 14.37
C GLU A 244 1.32 -24.47 13.43
N ALA A 245 0.92 -23.27 13.83
CA ALA A 245 0.19 -22.35 12.97
C ALA A 245 1.00 -21.96 11.74
N GLN A 246 2.31 -21.73 11.89
CA GLN A 246 3.18 -21.47 10.74
C GLN A 246 3.19 -22.66 9.77
N ARG A 247 3.42 -23.88 10.28
CA ARG A 247 3.44 -25.11 9.47
C ARG A 247 2.12 -25.39 8.74
N ASN A 248 0.99 -25.11 9.38
CA ASN A 248 -0.33 -25.45 8.86
C ASN A 248 -0.91 -24.38 7.92
N TYR A 249 -0.54 -23.11 8.11
CA TYR A 249 -1.18 -21.98 7.42
C TYR A 249 -0.22 -21.10 6.61
N ASN A 250 1.10 -21.24 6.77
CA ASN A 250 2.14 -20.45 6.11
C ASN A 250 1.88 -18.94 6.25
N TYR A 251 1.60 -18.50 7.49
CA TYR A 251 1.14 -17.13 7.70
C TYR A 251 2.25 -16.13 7.43
N LEU A 252 3.52 -16.48 7.65
CA LEU A 252 4.66 -15.62 7.34
C LEU A 252 4.84 -15.41 5.84
N GLU A 253 4.73 -16.47 5.04
CA GLU A 253 4.83 -16.40 3.58
C GLU A 253 3.69 -15.58 3.00
N ARG A 254 2.47 -15.81 3.50
CA ARG A 254 1.29 -15.04 3.08
C ARG A 254 1.46 -13.56 3.38
N GLN A 255 2.04 -13.23 4.53
CA GLN A 255 2.34 -11.85 4.90
C GLN A 255 3.39 -11.21 4.01
N GLY A 256 4.52 -11.90 3.77
CA GLY A 256 5.52 -11.43 2.82
C GLY A 256 4.95 -11.20 1.41
N MET A 257 4.11 -12.12 0.93
CA MET A 257 3.41 -11.98 -0.36
C MET A 257 2.39 -10.83 -0.37
N GLU A 258 1.68 -10.59 0.73
CA GLU A 258 0.77 -9.46 0.85
C GLU A 258 1.54 -8.12 0.81
N LEU A 259 2.68 -8.03 1.49
CA LEU A 259 3.57 -6.87 1.41
C LEU A 259 4.06 -6.63 -0.03
N ILE A 260 4.48 -7.68 -0.73
CA ILE A 260 4.83 -7.58 -2.15
C ILE A 260 3.64 -7.02 -2.93
N SER A 261 2.47 -7.64 -2.82
CA SER A 261 1.27 -7.22 -3.57
C SER A 261 0.83 -5.78 -3.29
N VAL A 262 0.86 -5.33 -2.03
CA VAL A 262 0.40 -3.98 -1.63
C VAL A 262 1.39 -2.88 -2.06
N TYR A 263 2.69 -3.19 -2.02
CA TYR A 263 3.75 -2.23 -2.35
C TYR A 263 4.28 -2.35 -3.78
N SER A 264 3.69 -3.25 -4.58
CA SER A 264 3.97 -3.36 -6.01
C SER A 264 3.18 -2.36 -6.85
N ARG A 265 3.86 -1.63 -7.74
CA ARG A 265 3.24 -0.68 -8.70
C ARG A 265 4.09 -0.57 -9.97
N LYS A 266 3.48 -0.11 -11.07
CA LYS A 266 4.18 0.35 -12.28
C LYS A 266 4.89 1.70 -12.05
N ASP A 267 5.81 1.70 -11.09
CA ASP A 267 6.57 2.85 -10.65
C ASP A 267 7.98 2.39 -10.21
N ARG A 268 9.02 3.13 -10.61
CA ARG A 268 10.43 2.77 -10.32
C ARG A 268 10.77 2.82 -8.83
N GLN A 269 9.98 3.52 -8.03
CA GLN A 269 10.15 3.61 -6.57
C GLN A 269 9.30 2.60 -5.80
N SER A 270 8.58 1.73 -6.49
CA SER A 270 7.76 0.68 -5.90
C SER A 270 8.36 -0.70 -6.20
N LEU A 271 7.88 -1.76 -5.55
CA LEU A 271 8.24 -3.11 -5.96
C LEU A 271 7.67 -3.38 -7.37
N PRO A 272 8.36 -4.15 -8.23
CA PRO A 272 7.79 -4.55 -9.51
C PRO A 272 6.52 -5.42 -9.30
N PRO A 273 5.48 -5.26 -10.12
CA PRO A 273 4.27 -6.07 -9.96
C PRO A 273 4.50 -7.53 -10.32
N THR A 274 3.88 -8.43 -9.54
CA THR A 274 3.87 -9.87 -9.83
C THR A 274 3.11 -10.19 -11.10
N SER A 275 2.08 -9.39 -11.43
CA SER A 275 1.34 -9.43 -12.68
C SER A 275 0.67 -8.08 -12.95
N ASP A 276 0.97 -7.45 -14.09
CA ASP A 276 0.29 -6.24 -14.60
C ASP A 276 0.45 -6.18 -16.13
N VAL A 277 -0.38 -5.37 -16.80
CA VAL A 277 -0.31 -5.14 -18.24
C VAL A 277 -0.27 -3.63 -18.53
N GLY A 278 0.69 -3.21 -19.36
CA GLY A 278 0.76 -1.90 -20.01
C GLY A 278 0.33 -1.99 -21.48
N TYR A 279 -0.06 -0.86 -22.07
CA TYR A 279 -0.49 -0.76 -23.48
C TYR A 279 0.45 0.11 -24.33
N GLU A 280 1.61 0.44 -23.76
CA GLU A 280 2.69 1.14 -24.43
C GLU A 280 3.50 0.20 -25.35
N LEU A 281 4.09 0.75 -26.42
CA LEU A 281 4.98 0.01 -27.34
C LEU A 281 6.22 -0.53 -26.61
N PHE A 282 6.78 0.27 -25.71
CA PHE A 282 7.79 -0.17 -24.75
C PHE A 282 7.60 0.51 -23.41
N SER A 283 7.85 -0.24 -22.34
CA SER A 283 7.88 0.36 -21.00
C SER A 283 9.22 1.04 -20.71
N PRO A 284 9.21 2.31 -20.25
CA PRO A 284 10.41 2.91 -19.67
C PRO A 284 10.72 2.36 -18.27
N LEU A 285 9.87 1.51 -17.69
CA LEU A 285 10.09 0.97 -16.36
C LEU A 285 11.09 -0.19 -16.40
N SER A 286 11.96 -0.19 -15.40
CA SER A 286 12.90 -1.26 -15.08
C SER A 286 13.28 -1.10 -13.62
N TRP A 287 13.59 -2.21 -12.96
CA TRP A 287 13.99 -2.24 -11.57
C TRP A 287 15.34 -2.94 -11.43
N ASP A 288 16.19 -2.40 -10.55
CA ASP A 288 17.44 -3.03 -10.13
C ASP A 288 17.13 -4.01 -8.99
N GLU A 289 17.55 -5.27 -9.13
CA GLU A 289 17.24 -6.34 -8.18
C GLU A 289 17.74 -6.03 -6.76
N VAL A 290 18.94 -5.45 -6.63
CA VAL A 290 19.51 -5.07 -5.33
C VAL A 290 18.64 -4.02 -4.63
N SER A 291 18.16 -3.04 -5.38
CA SER A 291 17.24 -2.02 -4.87
C SER A 291 15.89 -2.61 -4.45
N VAL A 292 15.41 -3.64 -5.15
CA VAL A 292 14.17 -4.36 -4.80
C VAL A 292 14.37 -5.19 -3.52
N GLU A 293 15.48 -5.91 -3.38
CA GLU A 293 15.85 -6.64 -2.15
C GLU A 293 15.85 -5.70 -0.94
N GLN A 294 16.47 -4.52 -1.07
CA GLN A 294 16.54 -3.52 0.00
C GLN A 294 15.16 -3.00 0.40
N ARG A 295 14.28 -2.71 -0.57
CA ARG A 295 12.91 -2.28 -0.29
C ARG A 295 12.12 -3.37 0.41
N PHE A 296 12.22 -4.61 -0.07
CA PHE A 296 11.56 -5.75 0.56
C PHE A 296 12.03 -5.92 2.01
N THR A 297 13.34 -5.85 2.26
CA THR A 297 13.93 -5.90 3.60
C THR A 297 13.38 -4.79 4.51
N GLN A 298 13.26 -3.55 4.01
CA GLN A 298 12.67 -2.44 4.76
C GLN A 298 11.19 -2.65 5.10
N LEU A 299 10.43 -3.29 4.20
CA LEU A 299 9.05 -3.68 4.48
C LEU A 299 9.01 -4.71 5.61
N LEU A 300 9.89 -5.71 5.61
CA LEU A 300 9.96 -6.70 6.70
C LEU A 300 10.27 -6.04 8.05
N VAL A 301 11.24 -5.12 8.12
CA VAL A 301 11.59 -4.38 9.36
C VAL A 301 10.39 -3.61 9.92
N SER A 302 9.56 -3.03 9.05
CA SER A 302 8.44 -2.18 9.46
C SER A 302 7.14 -2.95 9.72
N HIS A 303 6.96 -4.14 9.12
CA HIS A 303 5.69 -4.86 9.15
C HIS A 303 5.72 -6.16 9.95
N VAL A 304 6.86 -6.85 10.08
CA VAL A 304 6.95 -8.05 10.94
C VAL A 304 6.59 -7.72 12.41
N PRO A 305 7.04 -6.60 13.01
CA PRO A 305 6.64 -6.21 14.37
C PRO A 305 5.16 -5.83 14.54
N LEU A 306 4.39 -5.77 13.45
CA LEU A 306 2.95 -5.54 13.48
C LEU A 306 2.14 -6.84 13.57
N LEU A 307 2.78 -8.00 13.46
CA LEU A 307 2.14 -9.29 13.75
C LEU A 307 1.67 -9.32 15.21
N ARG A 308 0.47 -9.85 15.44
CA ARG A 308 -0.16 -9.90 16.76
C ARG A 308 -0.71 -11.28 17.06
N TYR A 309 -0.48 -11.75 18.27
CA TYR A 309 -1.15 -12.94 18.81
C TYR A 309 -2.49 -12.51 19.41
N LEU A 310 -3.60 -13.07 18.94
CA LEU A 310 -4.92 -12.72 19.45
C LEU A 310 -5.04 -13.05 20.95
N GLY A 311 -5.31 -12.02 21.75
CA GLY A 311 -5.53 -12.18 23.18
C GLY A 311 -4.25 -12.30 24.02
N SER A 312 -3.06 -12.03 23.48
CA SER A 312 -1.85 -11.85 24.30
C SER A 312 -1.94 -10.59 25.17
N GLU A 313 -1.11 -10.49 26.21
CA GLU A 313 -1.08 -9.32 27.11
C GLU A 313 -0.84 -8.00 26.35
N ASN A 314 0.07 -8.02 25.37
CA ASN A 314 0.41 -6.88 24.51
C ASN A 314 -0.53 -6.74 23.28
N PHE A 315 -1.64 -7.49 23.22
CA PHE A 315 -2.57 -7.40 22.10
C PHE A 315 -3.29 -6.06 22.08
N TYR A 316 -3.22 -5.40 20.93
CA TYR A 316 -4.07 -4.26 20.61
C TYR A 316 -4.51 -4.36 19.15
N TYR A 317 -5.68 -3.82 18.87
CA TYR A 317 -6.27 -3.85 17.53
C TYR A 317 -6.42 -2.43 17.00
N SER A 318 -5.76 -2.15 15.88
CA SER A 318 -5.82 -0.84 15.22
C SER A 318 -7.05 -0.75 14.32
N THR A 319 -7.89 0.25 14.57
CA THR A 319 -9.03 0.58 13.71
C THR A 319 -8.74 1.85 12.92
N PHE A 320 -8.92 1.80 11.59
CA PHE A 320 -8.76 2.98 10.74
C PHE A 320 -10.11 3.67 10.48
N ALA A 321 -10.06 4.97 10.17
CA ALA A 321 -11.25 5.75 9.84
C ALA A 321 -12.02 5.14 8.64
N GLU A 322 -13.35 5.34 8.61
CA GLU A 322 -14.20 4.87 7.53
C GLU A 322 -13.67 5.31 6.16
N GLY A 323 -13.32 4.33 5.32
CA GLY A 323 -12.79 4.55 3.96
C GLY A 323 -11.49 3.81 3.67
N ASN A 324 -10.63 3.55 4.67
CA ASN A 324 -9.36 2.85 4.44
C ASN A 324 -9.45 1.33 4.61
N ARG A 325 -10.25 0.69 3.75
CA ARG A 325 -10.50 -0.76 3.79
C ARG A 325 -9.25 -1.61 3.56
N VAL A 326 -8.31 -1.11 2.76
CA VAL A 326 -7.06 -1.83 2.46
C VAL A 326 -6.17 -1.86 3.70
N ALA A 327 -5.93 -0.72 4.36
CA ALA A 327 -5.14 -0.70 5.59
C ALA A 327 -5.78 -1.53 6.70
N GLN A 328 -7.11 -1.50 6.82
CA GLN A 328 -7.81 -2.35 7.78
C GLN A 328 -7.56 -3.83 7.49
N LYS A 329 -7.68 -4.26 6.24
CA LYS A 329 -7.47 -5.66 5.84
C LYS A 329 -6.02 -6.13 6.05
N VAL A 330 -5.04 -5.27 5.79
CA VAL A 330 -3.62 -5.57 6.08
C VAL A 330 -3.42 -5.83 7.57
N VAL A 331 -3.96 -4.96 8.44
CA VAL A 331 -3.88 -5.16 9.89
C VAL A 331 -4.67 -6.39 10.35
N ASP A 332 -5.84 -6.65 9.78
CA ASP A 332 -6.65 -7.83 10.11
C ASP A 332 -5.88 -9.13 9.80
N ASN A 333 -5.17 -9.18 8.68
CA ASN A 333 -4.36 -10.33 8.30
C ASN A 333 -3.15 -10.52 9.23
N MET A 334 -2.65 -9.45 9.87
CA MET A 334 -1.53 -9.51 10.83
C MET A 334 -1.91 -10.10 12.19
N VAL A 335 -3.19 -10.36 12.44
CA VAL A 335 -3.65 -11.00 13.68
C VAL A 335 -3.68 -12.52 13.52
N LEU A 336 -2.86 -13.22 14.30
CA LEU A 336 -2.90 -14.68 14.44
C LEU A 336 -4.05 -15.05 15.40
N PRO A 337 -5.10 -15.76 14.92
CA PRO A 337 -6.27 -16.09 15.74
C PRO A 337 -6.02 -17.32 16.63
N LEU A 338 -5.03 -17.22 17.53
CA LEU A 338 -4.67 -18.23 18.51
C LEU A 338 -5.15 -17.82 19.92
N THR A 339 -5.12 -18.73 20.89
CA THR A 339 -5.58 -18.49 22.27
C THR A 339 -4.71 -19.20 23.31
N GLY A 340 -4.75 -18.75 24.56
CA GLY A 340 -3.99 -19.32 25.67
C GLY A 340 -2.65 -18.64 25.88
N ALA A 341 -2.57 -17.32 25.69
CA ALA A 341 -1.40 -16.50 25.99
C ALA A 341 -1.80 -15.20 26.72
N GLU A 342 -2.94 -15.21 27.43
CA GLU A 342 -3.58 -14.04 28.02
C GLU A 342 -2.74 -13.35 29.11
N ASP A 343 -1.77 -14.08 29.65
CA ASP A 343 -0.86 -13.70 30.73
C ASP A 343 0.56 -13.36 30.27
N ILE A 344 0.83 -13.40 28.96
CA ILE A 344 2.15 -13.12 28.39
C ILE A 344 2.07 -12.22 27.16
N ALA A 345 3.09 -11.39 26.95
CA ALA A 345 3.28 -10.65 25.72
C ALA A 345 3.92 -11.54 24.65
N VAL A 346 3.46 -11.41 23.40
CA VAL A 346 4.01 -12.15 22.24
C VAL A 346 4.45 -11.14 21.19
N ASP A 347 5.75 -11.11 20.91
CA ASP A 347 6.36 -10.18 19.97
C ASP A 347 7.01 -10.95 18.81
N PHE A 348 6.98 -10.34 17.62
CA PHE A 348 7.60 -10.85 16.39
C PHE A 348 8.60 -9.80 15.90
N ASP A 349 9.87 -10.17 15.75
CA ASP A 349 10.92 -9.23 15.40
C ASP A 349 11.67 -9.64 14.13
N TYR A 350 12.04 -8.62 13.35
CA TYR A 350 12.95 -8.73 12.21
C TYR A 350 14.06 -7.67 12.30
N PHE A 351 15.28 -8.09 12.63
CA PHE A 351 16.41 -7.18 12.88
C PHE A 351 17.23 -6.84 11.63
N ASN A 352 16.55 -6.62 10.50
CA ASN A 352 17.20 -6.27 9.22
C ASN A 352 18.27 -7.30 8.79
N TRP A 353 18.02 -8.58 9.10
CA TRP A 353 18.85 -9.68 8.61
C TRP A 353 18.83 -9.72 7.10
N LYS A 354 19.95 -10.03 6.44
CA LYS A 354 19.94 -10.20 4.99
C LYS A 354 19.04 -11.39 4.62
N PRO A 355 17.93 -11.19 3.90
CA PRO A 355 17.12 -12.31 3.43
C PRO A 355 17.82 -13.01 2.26
N TYR A 356 17.48 -14.27 2.01
CA TYR A 356 17.60 -14.78 0.65
C TYR A 356 16.54 -14.07 -0.20
N PHE A 357 16.94 -13.51 -1.32
CA PHE A 357 16.06 -12.81 -2.23
C PHE A 357 16.53 -13.05 -3.66
N ASN A 358 15.63 -13.49 -4.53
CA ASN A 358 15.89 -13.71 -5.93
C ASN A 358 14.61 -13.42 -6.71
N VAL A 359 14.78 -12.87 -7.91
CA VAL A 359 13.69 -12.59 -8.83
C VAL A 359 14.07 -13.05 -10.23
N ASN A 360 13.10 -13.15 -11.13
CA ASN A 360 13.35 -13.44 -12.55
C ASN A 360 14.01 -12.28 -13.31
N SER A 361 15.07 -11.69 -12.77
CA SER A 361 15.86 -10.65 -13.41
C SER A 361 16.72 -11.22 -14.55
N ASP A 362 17.03 -10.37 -15.53
CA ASP A 362 18.04 -10.62 -16.54
C ASP A 362 19.24 -9.71 -16.27
N ALA A 363 20.37 -10.32 -15.91
CA ALA A 363 21.58 -9.63 -15.47
C ALA A 363 21.36 -8.60 -14.32
N GLY A 364 20.47 -8.91 -13.37
CA GLY A 364 20.15 -8.05 -12.22
C GLY A 364 19.11 -6.97 -12.51
N ILE A 365 18.55 -6.92 -13.72
CA ILE A 365 17.53 -5.96 -14.13
C ILE A 365 16.21 -6.68 -14.38
N ILE A 366 15.14 -6.18 -13.77
CA ILE A 366 13.77 -6.65 -13.96
C ILE A 366 13.10 -5.72 -14.98
N LYS A 367 12.57 -6.29 -16.06
CA LYS A 367 11.89 -5.57 -17.15
C LYS A 367 10.64 -6.32 -17.58
N PRO A 368 9.59 -5.63 -18.07
CA PRO A 368 8.43 -6.31 -18.62
C PRO A 368 8.76 -6.98 -19.95
N ASP A 369 7.97 -8.00 -20.26
CA ASP A 369 7.92 -8.59 -21.58
C ASP A 369 7.09 -7.70 -22.49
N HIS A 370 7.54 -7.54 -23.74
CA HIS A 370 6.81 -6.76 -24.74
C HIS A 370 6.24 -7.71 -25.78
N LEU A 371 4.95 -7.60 -26.03
CA LEU A 371 4.27 -8.22 -27.16
C LEU A 371 3.78 -7.12 -28.09
N PHE A 372 4.13 -7.24 -29.35
CA PHE A 372 3.75 -6.30 -30.40
C PHE A 372 2.79 -6.95 -31.38
N VAL A 373 1.74 -6.22 -31.75
CA VAL A 373 0.75 -6.67 -32.74
C VAL A 373 0.57 -5.57 -33.79
N ASN A 374 0.88 -5.90 -35.05
CA ASN A 374 0.67 -5.01 -36.19
C ASN A 374 -0.56 -5.43 -37.01
N PHE A 375 -1.52 -4.52 -37.20
CA PHE A 375 -2.70 -4.69 -38.05
C PHE A 375 -2.79 -3.54 -39.07
N GLY A 376 -1.84 -3.45 -40.00
CA GLY A 376 -1.84 -2.44 -41.07
C GLY A 376 -1.49 -1.04 -40.54
N PRO A 377 -2.38 -0.03 -40.60
CA PRO A 377 -2.10 1.30 -40.05
C PRO A 377 -2.17 1.36 -38.51
N LEU A 378 -2.53 0.27 -37.84
CA LEU A 378 -2.68 0.20 -36.38
C LEU A 378 -1.61 -0.73 -35.80
N SER A 379 -0.78 -0.18 -34.92
CA SER A 379 0.23 -0.93 -34.18
C SER A 379 -0.09 -0.85 -32.68
N PHE A 380 -0.11 -1.99 -32.00
CA PHE A 380 -0.39 -2.11 -30.58
C PHE A 380 0.79 -2.76 -29.87
N GLY A 381 1.24 -2.15 -28.79
CA GLY A 381 2.16 -2.75 -27.84
C GLY A 381 1.42 -3.17 -26.59
N THR A 382 1.78 -4.32 -26.04
CA THR A 382 1.37 -4.75 -24.71
C THR A 382 2.61 -5.11 -23.91
N GLN A 383 2.75 -4.50 -22.74
CA GLN A 383 3.84 -4.79 -21.81
C GLN A 383 3.31 -5.70 -20.70
N GLN A 384 3.76 -6.94 -20.64
CA GLN A 384 3.43 -7.87 -19.58
C GLN A 384 4.47 -7.77 -18.48
N TYR A 385 4.07 -7.21 -17.34
CA TYR A 385 4.89 -7.20 -16.14
C TYR A 385 4.62 -8.48 -15.38
N GLU A 386 5.61 -9.36 -15.29
CA GLU A 386 5.47 -10.62 -14.58
C GLU A 386 6.74 -10.89 -13.77
N THR A 387 6.73 -10.49 -12.51
CA THR A 387 7.87 -10.68 -11.61
C THR A 387 7.62 -11.84 -10.66
N HIS A 388 8.53 -12.80 -10.65
CA HIS A 388 8.50 -13.96 -9.76
C HIS A 388 9.45 -13.75 -8.60
N TYR A 389 8.92 -13.70 -7.39
CA TYR A 389 9.69 -13.49 -6.18
C TYR A 389 9.96 -14.82 -5.47
N ASP A 390 11.24 -15.06 -5.20
CA ASP A 390 11.74 -16.05 -4.26
C ASP A 390 12.35 -15.31 -3.07
N ALA A 391 11.92 -15.63 -1.86
CA ALA A 391 12.48 -15.03 -0.67
C ALA A 391 12.47 -16.00 0.50
N SER A 392 13.55 -16.01 1.29
CA SER A 392 13.56 -16.63 2.61
C SER A 392 14.08 -15.64 3.64
N TYR A 393 13.43 -15.57 4.79
CA TYR A 393 13.83 -14.64 5.84
C TYR A 393 13.45 -15.16 7.23
N PRO A 394 14.29 -14.88 8.24
CA PRO A 394 14.05 -15.34 9.59
C PRO A 394 13.16 -14.39 10.38
N ILE A 395 12.46 -14.90 11.38
CA ILE A 395 11.69 -14.12 12.33
C ILE A 395 11.98 -14.64 13.73
N LEU A 396 12.24 -13.70 14.64
CA LEU A 396 12.39 -14.01 16.05
C LEU A 396 11.04 -13.83 16.74
N VAL A 397 10.61 -14.83 17.50
CA VAL A 397 9.41 -14.76 18.33
C VAL A 397 9.84 -14.72 19.79
N THR A 398 9.38 -13.71 20.53
CA THR A 398 9.64 -13.57 21.96
C THR A 398 8.33 -13.66 22.73
N LEU A 399 8.28 -14.59 23.68
CA LEU A 399 7.27 -14.62 24.73
C LEU A 399 7.85 -13.93 25.97
N ASN A 400 7.19 -12.90 26.48
CA ASN A 400 7.64 -12.13 27.63
C ASN A 400 6.59 -12.20 28.75
N ASP A 401 7.03 -12.60 29.95
CA ASP A 401 6.25 -12.60 31.18
C ASP A 401 6.98 -11.73 32.22
N ASP A 402 6.53 -10.49 32.40
CA ASP A 402 7.13 -9.55 33.35
C ASP A 402 6.82 -9.90 34.82
N THR A 403 5.87 -10.80 35.08
CA THR A 403 5.47 -11.22 36.43
C THR A 403 6.31 -12.38 36.98
N ALA A 404 6.93 -13.15 36.09
CA ALA A 404 7.78 -14.28 36.43
C ALA A 404 8.92 -13.89 37.40
N PHE A 405 9.36 -14.86 38.20
CA PHE A 405 10.43 -14.68 39.19
C PHE A 405 10.22 -13.51 40.16
N ASN A 406 8.98 -13.29 40.61
CA ASN A 406 8.60 -12.18 41.49
C ASN A 406 8.85 -10.79 40.87
N GLY A 407 8.61 -10.64 39.57
CA GLY A 407 8.77 -9.37 38.85
C GLY A 407 10.16 -9.12 38.27
N GLU A 408 11.04 -10.12 38.24
CA GLU A 408 12.32 -10.03 37.50
C GLU A 408 12.13 -10.27 35.99
N GLY A 409 11.03 -10.90 35.61
CA GLY A 409 10.67 -11.19 34.23
C GLY A 409 11.28 -12.48 33.68
N TYR A 410 10.64 -13.04 32.67
CA TYR A 410 11.13 -14.20 31.93
C TYR A 410 10.86 -14.04 30.43
N ARG A 411 11.84 -14.46 29.63
CA ARG A 411 11.73 -14.44 28.16
C ARG A 411 11.97 -15.84 27.62
N PHE A 412 11.03 -16.30 26.80
CA PHE A 412 11.18 -17.52 25.99
C PHE A 412 11.21 -17.12 24.52
N VAL A 413 12.36 -17.33 23.88
CA VAL A 413 12.68 -16.82 22.55
C VAL A 413 12.92 -17.99 21.62
N PHE A 414 12.31 -18.01 20.43
CA PHE A 414 12.55 -19.02 19.39
C PHE A 414 12.47 -18.38 18.00
N ALA A 415 12.99 -19.07 16.98
CA ALA A 415 13.00 -18.54 15.63
C ALA A 415 12.14 -19.37 14.66
N LEU A 416 11.60 -18.71 13.64
CA LEU A 416 10.91 -19.30 12.51
C LEU A 416 11.51 -18.75 11.21
N GLU A 417 11.44 -19.53 10.14
CA GLU A 417 11.86 -19.10 8.81
C GLU A 417 10.66 -19.07 7.86
N SER A 418 10.50 -17.97 7.13
CA SER A 418 9.55 -17.85 6.03
C SER A 418 10.22 -18.31 4.73
N ASN A 419 9.49 -19.02 3.87
CA ASN A 419 9.96 -19.51 2.57
C ASN A 419 8.93 -19.26 1.44
N ILE A 420 9.15 -18.20 0.65
CA ILE A 420 8.38 -17.86 -0.54
C ILE A 420 9.14 -18.37 -1.76
N ARG A 421 8.44 -19.07 -2.66
CA ARG A 421 8.96 -19.53 -3.95
C ARG A 421 7.94 -19.26 -5.04
N ASN A 422 8.37 -18.60 -6.11
CA ASN A 422 7.58 -18.29 -7.29
C ASN A 422 6.22 -17.66 -6.94
N ASN A 423 6.26 -16.59 -6.12
CA ASN A 423 5.06 -15.89 -5.64
C ASN A 423 4.07 -16.73 -4.82
N ALA A 424 4.52 -17.83 -4.21
CA ALA A 424 3.69 -18.70 -3.39
C ALA A 424 4.43 -19.17 -2.14
N PRO A 425 3.72 -19.55 -1.06
CA PRO A 425 4.33 -20.28 0.05
C PRO A 425 4.99 -21.57 -0.46
N ALA A 426 6.23 -21.83 -0.06
CA ALA A 426 6.94 -23.04 -0.47
C ALA A 426 6.24 -24.29 0.05
N VAL A 427 6.10 -25.30 -0.81
CA VAL A 427 5.51 -26.59 -0.44
C VAL A 427 6.60 -27.63 -0.31
N GLY A 428 6.73 -28.20 0.89
CA GLY A 428 7.77 -29.18 1.21
C GLY A 428 7.78 -30.37 0.26
N GLY A 429 8.96 -30.74 -0.24
CA GLY A 429 9.17 -31.91 -1.11
C GLY A 429 8.69 -31.74 -2.56
N THR A 430 8.20 -30.56 -2.94
CA THR A 430 7.87 -30.25 -4.34
C THR A 430 9.07 -29.63 -5.04
N LYS A 431 9.31 -30.02 -6.30
CA LYS A 431 10.30 -29.34 -7.13
C LYS A 431 9.69 -28.04 -7.64
N ILE A 432 10.43 -26.97 -7.47
CA ILE A 432 10.09 -25.64 -7.96
C ILE A 432 10.43 -25.64 -9.45
N GLU A 433 9.43 -25.36 -10.29
CA GLU A 433 9.67 -25.19 -11.72
C GLU A 433 10.35 -23.84 -11.97
N PRO A 434 11.49 -23.80 -12.66
CA PRO A 434 12.11 -22.55 -13.05
C PRO A 434 11.20 -21.82 -14.04
N TYR A 435 11.04 -20.51 -13.85
CA TYR A 435 10.24 -19.71 -14.76
C TYR A 435 10.89 -19.67 -16.16
N PRO A 436 10.12 -19.84 -17.25
CA PRO A 436 10.65 -19.72 -18.60
C PRO A 436 11.23 -18.32 -18.81
N ARG A 437 12.47 -18.23 -19.30
CA ARG A 437 13.03 -16.93 -19.69
C ARG A 437 12.17 -16.34 -20.80
N SER A 438 11.90 -15.04 -20.71
CA SER A 438 11.34 -14.25 -21.79
C SER A 438 12.14 -14.47 -23.07
N ILE A 439 11.49 -14.98 -24.12
CA ILE A 439 12.13 -15.20 -25.41
C ILE A 439 11.93 -13.91 -26.21
N SER A 440 12.97 -13.06 -26.27
CA SER A 440 12.99 -11.96 -27.23
C SER A 440 12.86 -12.51 -28.66
N SER A 441 12.17 -11.80 -29.55
CA SER A 441 12.11 -12.17 -30.96
C SER A 441 13.52 -12.41 -31.53
N LEU A 442 13.69 -13.45 -32.36
CA LEU A 442 14.95 -13.76 -33.04
C LEU A 442 15.48 -12.55 -33.84
N ALA A 443 14.61 -11.67 -34.31
CA ALA A 443 14.99 -10.44 -35.02
C ALA A 443 15.71 -9.41 -34.12
N CYS A 444 15.51 -9.49 -32.80
CA CYS A 444 16.12 -8.61 -31.81
C CYS A 444 17.39 -9.19 -31.17
N ALA A 445 17.73 -10.43 -31.52
CA ALA A 445 18.94 -11.08 -31.06
C ALA A 445 20.18 -10.28 -31.48
N GLU A 446 21.21 -10.27 -30.63
CA GLU A 446 22.41 -9.45 -30.83
C GLU A 446 23.10 -9.79 -32.16
N GLU A 447 23.06 -11.06 -32.58
CA GLU A 447 23.63 -11.52 -33.85
C GLU A 447 22.92 -10.93 -35.08
N GLN A 448 21.68 -10.44 -34.93
CA GLN A 448 20.95 -9.80 -36.02
C GLN A 448 21.28 -8.30 -36.14
N ARG A 449 21.95 -7.70 -35.17
CA ARG A 449 22.37 -6.28 -35.17
C ARG A 449 23.55 -6.03 -36.12
N THR A 450 23.29 -6.19 -37.41
CA THR A 450 24.30 -6.23 -38.48
C THR A 450 24.54 -4.89 -39.19
N SER A 451 23.91 -3.80 -38.73
CA SER A 451 24.28 -2.46 -39.18
C SER A 451 25.66 -2.06 -38.64
N ASP A 452 26.32 -1.09 -39.29
CA ASP A 452 27.41 -0.36 -38.64
C ASP A 452 26.87 0.49 -37.47
N ILE A 453 27.77 1.04 -36.65
CA ILE A 453 27.40 1.81 -35.46
C ILE A 453 26.60 3.05 -35.86
N ILE A 454 25.40 3.16 -35.27
CA ILE A 454 24.57 4.36 -35.33
C ILE A 454 24.72 5.09 -34.00
N LYS A 455 25.17 6.34 -34.06
CA LYS A 455 25.32 7.20 -32.89
C LYS A 455 24.12 8.14 -32.81
N THR A 456 23.30 7.98 -31.79
CA THR A 456 22.10 8.79 -31.52
C THR A 456 22.40 9.79 -30.42
N ILE A 457 22.03 11.06 -30.62
CA ILE A 457 22.21 12.14 -29.63
C ILE A 457 20.88 12.85 -29.42
N ILE A 458 20.48 13.00 -28.16
CA ILE A 458 19.16 13.48 -27.77
C ILE A 458 19.31 14.59 -26.72
N VAL A 459 18.55 15.67 -26.90
CA VAL A 459 18.55 16.83 -25.99
C VAL A 459 17.14 17.28 -25.62
N ASP A 460 17.03 18.05 -24.54
CA ASP A 460 15.80 18.74 -24.16
C ASP A 460 15.47 19.86 -25.16
N SER A 461 14.23 19.90 -25.63
CA SER A 461 13.75 20.92 -26.58
C SER A 461 13.86 22.37 -26.08
N PHE A 462 13.89 22.60 -24.77
CA PHE A 462 13.94 23.92 -24.16
C PHE A 462 15.32 24.27 -23.61
N THR A 463 15.88 23.46 -22.71
CA THR A 463 17.19 23.75 -22.10
C THR A 463 18.36 23.47 -23.04
N LYS A 464 18.13 22.64 -24.07
CA LYS A 464 19.16 22.11 -24.99
C LYS A 464 20.23 21.28 -24.27
N GLU A 465 19.98 20.89 -23.03
CA GLU A 465 20.86 19.99 -22.28
C GLU A 465 20.68 18.54 -22.77
N PRO A 466 21.74 17.72 -22.75
CA PRO A 466 21.64 16.32 -23.12
C PRO A 466 20.69 15.54 -22.20
N LEU A 467 19.96 14.59 -22.77
CA LEU A 467 19.02 13.75 -22.02
C LEU A 467 19.62 12.38 -21.71
N GLU A 468 19.96 12.16 -20.45
CA GLU A 468 20.33 10.84 -19.92
C GLU A 468 19.09 9.96 -19.76
N THR A 469 19.28 8.64 -19.80
CA THR A 469 18.23 7.64 -19.53
C THR A 469 17.08 7.57 -20.53
N VAL A 470 17.23 8.15 -21.73
CA VAL A 470 16.28 7.95 -22.83
C VAL A 470 16.46 6.53 -23.34
N LYS A 471 15.40 5.71 -23.22
CA LYS A 471 15.39 4.36 -23.79
C LYS A 471 15.22 4.46 -25.30
N ILE A 472 16.07 3.74 -26.02
CA ILE A 472 16.08 3.67 -27.47
C ILE A 472 15.62 2.28 -27.90
N GLY A 473 14.41 2.24 -28.45
CA GLY A 473 13.84 1.07 -29.11
C GLY A 473 14.00 1.13 -30.63
N PHE A 474 13.82 0.00 -31.30
CA PHE A 474 13.85 -0.09 -32.75
C PHE A 474 12.76 -1.02 -33.27
N THR A 475 11.82 -0.46 -34.04
CA THR A 475 10.76 -1.22 -34.71
C THR A 475 11.33 -1.84 -35.99
N VAL A 476 11.30 -3.17 -36.06
CA VAL A 476 11.52 -3.95 -37.27
C VAL A 476 10.15 -4.19 -37.93
N PRO A 477 9.91 -3.64 -39.14
CA PRO A 477 8.61 -3.74 -39.79
C PRO A 477 8.10 -5.17 -39.90
N ASP A 478 6.86 -5.39 -39.47
CA ASP A 478 6.15 -6.68 -39.51
C ASP A 478 6.84 -7.86 -38.79
N GLN A 479 7.86 -7.60 -37.96
CA GLN A 479 8.60 -8.67 -37.28
C GLN A 479 8.68 -8.50 -35.76
N ALA A 480 9.21 -7.37 -35.28
CA ALA A 480 9.55 -7.23 -33.87
C ALA A 480 9.78 -5.77 -33.47
N GLU A 481 9.75 -5.52 -32.17
CA GLU A 481 10.22 -4.27 -31.58
C GLU A 481 11.37 -4.58 -30.62
N CYS A 482 12.54 -4.01 -30.89
CA CYS A 482 13.78 -4.39 -30.23
C CYS A 482 14.27 -3.29 -29.29
N GLU A 483 14.56 -3.62 -28.04
CA GLU A 483 15.25 -2.70 -27.14
C GLU A 483 16.74 -2.64 -27.51
N VAL A 484 17.24 -1.46 -27.87
CA VAL A 484 18.62 -1.30 -28.35
C VAL A 484 19.56 -0.87 -27.24
N GLY A 485 19.14 0.09 -26.41
CA GLY A 485 19.93 0.58 -25.30
C GLY A 485 19.34 1.85 -24.68
N VAL A 486 20.14 2.51 -23.86
CA VAL A 486 19.76 3.72 -23.11
C VAL A 486 20.84 4.78 -23.28
N THR A 487 20.46 6.05 -23.41
CA THR A 487 21.43 7.15 -23.51
C THR A 487 22.23 7.35 -22.22
N ASP A 488 23.51 7.69 -22.39
CA ASP A 488 24.41 8.06 -21.29
C ASP A 488 24.21 9.51 -20.82
N LYS A 489 25.02 9.94 -19.85
CA LYS A 489 25.02 11.31 -19.27
C LYS A 489 25.22 12.43 -20.31
N ASP A 490 25.81 12.12 -21.46
CA ASP A 490 26.06 13.05 -22.54
C ASP A 490 24.91 13.01 -23.57
N GLY A 491 23.82 12.30 -23.26
CA GLY A 491 22.64 12.12 -24.10
C GLY A 491 22.89 11.25 -25.32
N GLU A 492 23.94 10.42 -25.29
CA GLU A 492 24.40 9.66 -26.44
C GLU A 492 24.15 8.16 -26.28
N LEU A 493 23.82 7.49 -27.39
CA LEU A 493 23.89 6.04 -27.51
C LEU A 493 24.56 5.68 -28.84
N ALA A 494 25.63 4.90 -28.77
CA ALA A 494 26.27 4.30 -29.94
C ALA A 494 26.00 2.79 -29.95
N SER A 495 25.20 2.31 -30.91
CA SER A 495 24.85 0.89 -31.00
C SER A 495 24.62 0.45 -32.44
N ALA A 496 24.73 -0.86 -32.67
CA ALA A 496 24.33 -1.50 -33.91
C ALA A 496 22.86 -1.93 -33.83
N TYR A 497 22.19 -1.96 -34.98
CA TYR A 497 20.76 -2.24 -35.13
C TYR A 497 20.55 -3.38 -36.13
N PRO A 498 19.41 -4.08 -36.09
CA PRO A 498 19.01 -4.97 -37.16
C PRO A 498 18.98 -4.22 -38.50
N ALA A 499 19.62 -4.77 -39.54
CA ALA A 499 19.75 -4.13 -40.85
C ALA A 499 18.48 -4.34 -41.69
N VAL A 500 17.59 -3.36 -41.70
CA VAL A 500 16.26 -3.45 -42.34
C VAL A 500 15.89 -2.18 -43.11
N TYR A 501 14.92 -2.30 -44.02
CA TYR A 501 14.30 -1.16 -44.70
C TYR A 501 13.03 -0.76 -43.95
N GLY A 502 12.82 0.55 -43.78
CA GLY A 502 11.64 1.10 -43.12
C GLY A 502 11.63 0.95 -41.60
N GLY A 503 12.78 0.79 -40.95
CA GLY A 503 12.87 0.72 -39.50
C GLY A 503 12.50 2.05 -38.84
N VAL A 504 12.15 2.01 -37.55
CA VAL A 504 11.82 3.21 -36.77
C VAL A 504 12.56 3.15 -35.44
N ILE A 505 13.32 4.20 -35.13
CA ILE A 505 13.91 4.37 -33.80
C ILE A 505 12.86 5.02 -32.89
N ASN A 506 12.60 4.41 -31.74
CA ASN A 506 11.65 4.86 -30.74
C ASN A 506 12.41 5.49 -29.57
N LEU A 507 12.09 6.74 -29.23
CA LEU A 507 12.76 7.52 -28.19
C LEU A 507 11.80 7.74 -27.03
N ILE A 508 12.09 7.09 -25.91
CA ILE A 508 11.12 6.94 -24.82
C ILE A 508 11.76 7.38 -23.51
N HIS A 509 11.14 8.35 -22.86
CA HIS A 509 11.53 8.84 -21.54
C HIS A 509 10.27 9.18 -20.73
N PRO A 510 10.15 8.79 -19.44
CA PRO A 510 8.95 9.01 -18.63
C PRO A 510 8.42 10.45 -18.61
N ASP A 511 9.33 11.41 -18.56
CA ASP A 511 8.99 12.84 -18.44
C ASP A 511 8.82 13.57 -19.78
N TYR A 512 8.97 12.89 -20.92
CA TYR A 512 8.94 13.50 -22.25
C TYR A 512 7.96 12.79 -23.17
N LEU A 513 7.48 13.51 -24.19
CA LEU A 513 6.65 12.95 -25.23
C LEU A 513 7.48 11.96 -26.08
N THR A 514 6.93 10.77 -26.29
CA THR A 514 7.56 9.75 -27.13
C THR A 514 7.72 10.24 -28.56
N ASN A 515 8.93 10.08 -29.11
CA ASN A 515 9.28 10.48 -30.47
C ASN A 515 9.75 9.27 -31.29
N PHE A 516 9.45 9.29 -32.58
CA PHE A 516 9.71 8.25 -33.56
C PHE A 516 10.59 8.82 -34.69
N TYR A 517 11.71 8.17 -34.97
CA TYR A 517 12.65 8.57 -36.02
C TYR A 517 12.75 7.47 -37.09
N PRO A 518 12.09 7.63 -38.25
CA PRO A 518 12.17 6.66 -39.34
C PRO A 518 13.59 6.57 -39.93
N ILE A 519 14.12 5.35 -40.11
CA ILE A 519 15.47 5.11 -40.64
C ILE A 519 15.58 3.78 -41.40
N ASP A 520 16.34 3.78 -42.49
CA ASP A 520 16.74 2.58 -43.23
C ASP A 520 18.11 2.09 -42.74
N THR A 521 18.15 1.26 -41.70
CA THR A 521 19.40 0.72 -41.13
C THR A 521 20.15 -0.20 -42.10
N TYR A 522 19.46 -0.81 -43.07
CA TYR A 522 20.11 -1.58 -44.14
C TYR A 522 21.09 -0.72 -44.98
N LYS A 523 20.78 0.57 -45.19
CA LYS A 523 21.66 1.48 -45.93
C LYS A 523 22.89 1.91 -45.14
N VAL A 524 22.91 1.64 -43.83
CA VAL A 524 24.03 1.93 -42.93
C VAL A 524 25.07 0.80 -43.00
N GLN A 525 24.72 -0.38 -43.49
CA GLN A 525 25.62 -1.51 -43.61
C GLN A 525 26.72 -1.29 -44.66
N GLY A 526 27.98 -1.40 -44.26
CA GLY A 526 29.15 -1.16 -45.12
C GLY A 526 29.55 0.32 -45.21
N SER A 527 29.05 1.16 -44.31
CA SER A 527 29.48 2.55 -44.18
C SER A 527 30.84 2.62 -43.49
N LYS A 528 31.78 3.43 -44.02
CA LYS A 528 33.13 3.56 -43.45
C LYS A 528 33.19 4.45 -42.20
N GLU A 529 32.12 5.20 -41.92
CA GLU A 529 32.02 6.15 -40.81
C GLU A 529 30.69 5.94 -40.08
N PRO A 530 30.66 6.13 -38.73
CA PRO A 530 29.43 6.00 -37.95
C PRO A 530 28.34 6.93 -38.47
N VAL A 531 27.12 6.40 -38.65
CA VAL A 531 25.98 7.22 -39.01
C VAL A 531 25.52 7.99 -37.78
N LEU A 532 25.63 9.31 -37.84
CA LEU A 532 25.20 10.22 -36.79
C LEU A 532 23.72 10.56 -36.97
N VAL A 533 22.94 10.29 -35.93
CA VAL A 533 21.53 10.66 -35.81
C VAL A 533 21.44 11.68 -34.68
N GLY A 534 21.01 12.91 -34.99
CA GLY A 534 20.89 13.98 -33.99
C GLY A 534 22.13 14.86 -33.75
N TYR A 535 23.03 15.05 -34.72
CA TYR A 535 24.24 15.90 -34.55
C TYR A 535 24.14 17.25 -35.28
N ALA A 536 24.75 18.31 -34.70
CA ALA A 536 24.92 19.66 -35.26
C ALA A 536 26.35 19.90 -35.80
N ALA A 537 26.56 19.96 -37.13
CA ALA A 537 27.85 20.35 -37.74
C ALA A 537 27.76 21.69 -38.47
N ALA A 538 28.69 22.62 -38.19
CA ALA A 538 28.74 23.92 -38.85
C ALA A 538 28.99 23.80 -40.36
N GLY A 539 28.13 24.41 -41.18
CA GLY A 539 28.25 24.42 -42.65
C GLY A 539 27.43 23.34 -43.38
N VAL A 540 26.73 22.45 -42.66
CA VAL A 540 25.74 21.53 -43.25
C VAL A 540 24.37 22.21 -43.25
N LYS A 541 23.67 22.21 -44.40
CA LYS A 541 22.36 22.91 -44.57
C LYS A 541 21.21 22.37 -43.71
N ALA A 542 21.43 21.31 -42.96
CA ALA A 542 20.61 20.91 -41.84
C ALA A 542 21.41 19.95 -40.96
N PRO A 543 21.65 20.27 -39.69
CA PRO A 543 22.05 19.26 -38.75
C PRO A 543 21.02 19.31 -37.60
N LYS A 544 20.00 18.45 -37.67
CA LYS A 544 18.85 18.50 -36.77
C LYS A 544 19.11 17.56 -35.59
N VAL A 545 19.56 18.14 -34.48
CA VAL A 545 19.59 17.45 -33.18
C VAL A 545 18.21 16.90 -32.89
N ILE A 546 18.09 15.69 -32.35
CA ILE A 546 16.78 15.20 -31.96
C ILE A 546 16.42 15.83 -30.62
N GLU A 547 15.37 16.63 -30.64
CA GLU A 547 14.85 17.30 -29.47
C GLU A 547 13.60 16.58 -28.96
N MET A 548 13.52 16.38 -27.64
CA MET A 548 12.32 15.85 -26.99
C MET A 548 11.57 16.94 -26.23
N ASP A 549 10.25 16.91 -26.35
CA ASP A 549 9.34 17.83 -25.67
C ASP A 549 8.98 17.27 -24.29
N ARG A 550 9.37 17.97 -23.21
CA ARG A 550 9.03 17.60 -21.84
C ARG A 550 7.53 17.76 -21.57
N ILE A 551 6.93 16.77 -20.92
CA ILE A 551 5.53 16.86 -20.46
C ILE A 551 5.51 17.73 -19.20
N LYS A 552 4.79 18.86 -19.26
CA LYS A 552 4.64 19.78 -18.13
C LYS A 552 3.22 19.72 -17.59
N THR A 553 3.10 19.49 -16.28
CA THR A 553 1.83 19.71 -15.58
C THR A 553 1.72 21.18 -15.22
N ILE A 554 0.71 21.87 -15.71
CA ILE A 554 0.45 23.29 -15.46
C ILE A 554 -1.00 23.47 -14.94
N PRO A 555 -1.22 24.27 -13.89
CA PRO A 555 -2.57 24.66 -13.49
C PRO A 555 -3.23 25.50 -14.60
N ILE A 556 -4.46 25.12 -14.95
CA ILE A 556 -5.28 25.79 -15.95
C ILE A 556 -6.53 26.37 -15.28
N THR A 557 -6.72 27.67 -15.43
CA THR A 557 -7.94 28.38 -15.03
C THR A 557 -8.77 28.71 -16.27
N VAL A 558 -10.09 28.62 -16.15
CA VAL A 558 -11.01 28.95 -17.25
C VAL A 558 -11.86 30.15 -16.87
N GLN A 559 -11.78 31.20 -17.68
CA GLN A 559 -12.62 32.39 -17.60
C GLN A 559 -13.52 32.49 -18.83
N LYS A 560 -14.65 33.15 -18.68
CA LYS A 560 -15.55 33.42 -19.81
C LYS A 560 -15.46 34.86 -20.29
N LYS A 561 -15.66 35.04 -21.60
CA LYS A 561 -15.94 36.34 -22.22
C LYS A 561 -17.37 36.34 -22.74
N GLU A 562 -18.15 37.32 -22.31
CA GLU A 562 -19.61 37.22 -22.41
C GLU A 562 -20.16 37.76 -23.74
N PHE A 563 -21.07 36.99 -24.35
CA PHE A 563 -22.02 37.49 -25.34
C PHE A 563 -23.24 38.07 -24.62
N LYS A 564 -23.53 39.34 -24.88
CA LYS A 564 -24.69 40.04 -24.32
C LYS A 564 -25.77 40.25 -25.36
N LYS A 565 -27.02 40.07 -24.94
CA LYS A 565 -28.19 40.22 -25.79
C LYS A 565 -28.73 41.65 -25.74
N CYS A 566 -29.09 42.19 -26.89
CA CYS A 566 -29.98 43.32 -27.02
C CYS A 566 -31.20 42.94 -27.85
N VAL A 567 -32.33 43.56 -27.54
CA VAL A 567 -33.57 43.41 -28.29
C VAL A 567 -33.97 44.77 -28.82
N THR A 568 -34.20 44.84 -30.12
CA THR A 568 -34.68 46.04 -30.81
C THR A 568 -36.06 45.71 -31.39
N PRO A 569 -37.15 46.15 -30.74
CA PRO A 569 -38.50 45.95 -31.25
C PRO A 569 -38.71 46.68 -32.59
N LEU A 570 -39.53 46.11 -33.47
CA LEU A 570 -39.94 46.76 -34.71
C LEU A 570 -41.34 47.35 -34.52
N THR A 571 -41.49 48.66 -34.75
CA THR A 571 -42.79 49.34 -34.76
C THR A 571 -43.22 49.54 -36.19
N CYS A 572 -44.21 48.76 -36.64
CA CYS A 572 -44.75 48.85 -37.98
C CYS A 572 -46.02 49.70 -37.96
N ASP A 573 -46.07 50.78 -38.74
CA ASP A 573 -47.31 51.54 -38.91
C ASP A 573 -48.31 50.70 -39.72
N HIS A 574 -49.45 50.42 -39.12
CA HIS A 574 -50.56 49.75 -39.79
C HIS A 574 -51.13 50.67 -40.87
N LEU A 575 -50.69 50.53 -42.12
CA LEU A 575 -51.45 50.81 -43.36
C LEU A 575 -50.48 50.77 -44.55
N ASP A 576 -50.15 49.57 -45.04
CA ASP A 576 -50.29 49.19 -46.46
C ASP A 576 -49.50 47.93 -46.79
N VAL A 577 -50.12 47.16 -47.67
CA VAL A 577 -49.74 45.87 -48.25
C VAL A 577 -48.31 45.88 -48.81
N LEU A 578 -47.36 45.13 -48.23
CA LEU A 578 -46.15 44.69 -48.96
C LEU A 578 -45.47 43.41 -48.44
N VAL A 579 -44.93 42.69 -49.43
CA VAL A 579 -44.22 41.40 -49.42
C VAL A 579 -42.83 41.49 -48.78
N TYR A 580 -42.37 40.37 -48.21
CA TYR A 580 -41.04 40.10 -47.63
C TYR A 580 -39.88 40.89 -48.27
N LYS A 581 -39.07 41.52 -47.40
CA LYS A 581 -37.91 42.40 -47.67
C LYS A 581 -38.28 43.78 -48.25
N ASP A 582 -38.81 44.68 -47.42
CA ASP A 582 -38.15 45.96 -47.10
C ASP A 582 -39.05 46.92 -46.28
N ILE A 583 -38.49 47.42 -45.17
CA ILE A 583 -38.50 48.84 -44.75
C ILE A 583 -39.86 49.55 -44.62
N SER A 584 -40.75 49.11 -43.72
CA SER A 584 -41.78 50.02 -43.17
C SER A 584 -41.89 50.04 -41.64
N CYS A 585 -41.13 49.19 -40.95
CA CYS A 585 -41.08 49.19 -39.50
C CYS A 585 -39.90 50.00 -38.99
N GLU A 586 -40.16 51.03 -38.18
CA GLU A 586 -39.11 51.75 -37.50
C GLU A 586 -38.53 50.89 -36.36
N LYS A 587 -37.20 50.95 -36.18
CA LYS A 587 -36.54 50.31 -35.03
C LYS A 587 -36.84 51.15 -33.79
N ALA A 588 -37.56 50.58 -32.83
CA ALA A 588 -37.81 51.20 -31.54
C ALA A 588 -36.52 51.31 -30.70
N VAL A 589 -36.62 51.91 -29.51
CA VAL A 589 -35.48 52.07 -28.59
C VAL A 589 -34.90 50.69 -28.26
N ARG A 590 -33.64 50.49 -28.66
CA ARG A 590 -32.87 49.28 -28.37
C ARG A 590 -32.68 49.11 -26.87
N GLN A 591 -33.00 47.92 -26.36
CA GLN A 591 -32.79 47.55 -24.96
C GLN A 591 -31.70 46.48 -24.86
N CYS A 592 -30.63 46.78 -24.12
CA CYS A 592 -29.49 45.88 -23.92
C CYS A 592 -29.43 45.39 -22.48
N PHE A 593 -29.22 44.09 -22.29
CA PHE A 593 -29.16 43.47 -20.97
C PHE A 593 -27.71 43.35 -20.51
N LEU A 594 -27.12 44.51 -20.19
CA LEU A 594 -25.79 44.63 -19.60
C LEU A 594 -25.94 44.69 -18.08
N ASN A 595 -25.31 43.76 -17.34
CA ASN A 595 -25.29 43.86 -15.88
C ASN A 595 -24.46 45.08 -15.45
N GLY A 596 -25.10 46.04 -14.78
CA GLY A 596 -24.51 47.29 -14.31
C GLY A 596 -25.28 48.49 -14.85
N GLY A 597 -26.21 49.02 -14.05
CA GLY A 597 -27.15 50.05 -14.49
C GLY A 597 -26.49 51.25 -15.16
N ASN A 598 -27.05 51.70 -16.29
CA ASN A 598 -26.79 52.96 -17.01
C ASN A 598 -25.42 53.63 -16.70
N THR A 599 -24.31 52.92 -16.89
CA THR A 599 -23.01 53.57 -16.91
C THR A 599 -22.71 53.99 -18.34
N LEU A 600 -22.50 55.29 -18.50
CA LEU A 600 -22.17 56.02 -19.74
C LEU A 600 -20.86 55.55 -20.43
N PHE A 601 -20.28 54.41 -20.00
CA PHE A 601 -18.95 53.92 -20.37
C PHE A 601 -18.92 52.40 -20.66
N SER A 602 -19.98 51.81 -21.24
CA SER A 602 -19.84 50.49 -21.86
C SER A 602 -19.14 50.65 -23.22
N GLY A 603 -17.91 50.14 -23.33
CA GLY A 603 -17.11 50.19 -24.55
C GLY A 603 -17.87 49.70 -25.79
N LYS A 604 -17.50 50.23 -26.95
CA LYS A 604 -18.03 49.75 -28.24
C LYS A 604 -17.87 48.23 -28.30
N PRO A 605 -18.90 47.49 -28.75
CA PRO A 605 -18.80 46.04 -28.85
C PRO A 605 -17.67 45.65 -29.81
N ALA A 606 -16.92 44.61 -29.46
CA ALA A 606 -15.86 44.11 -30.33
C ALA A 606 -16.44 43.53 -31.63
N LEU A 607 -17.60 42.86 -31.53
CA LEU A 607 -18.38 42.34 -32.66
C LEU A 607 -19.88 42.42 -32.34
N GLU A 608 -20.70 42.64 -33.38
CA GLU A 608 -22.16 42.70 -33.33
C GLU A 608 -22.75 41.70 -34.33
N PHE A 609 -23.67 40.87 -33.87
CA PHE A 609 -24.33 39.85 -34.68
C PHE A 609 -25.83 39.97 -34.58
N GLU A 610 -26.51 39.93 -35.72
CA GLU A 610 -27.96 39.86 -35.81
C GLU A 610 -28.38 38.40 -36.03
N VAL A 611 -29.32 37.90 -35.21
CA VAL A 611 -29.86 36.55 -35.35
C VAL A 611 -31.30 36.65 -35.81
N ASP A 612 -31.55 36.20 -37.04
CA ASP A 612 -32.89 36.09 -37.60
C ASP A 612 -33.72 35.09 -36.79
N GLY A 613 -34.90 35.51 -36.31
CA GLY A 613 -35.73 34.65 -35.46
C GLY A 613 -37.11 35.20 -35.13
N SER A 614 -37.34 36.51 -35.24
CA SER A 614 -38.65 37.12 -35.00
C SER A 614 -39.02 38.14 -36.07
N LEU A 615 -40.26 38.05 -36.59
CA LEU A 615 -40.79 38.97 -37.59
C LEU A 615 -41.17 40.34 -37.02
N SER A 616 -41.20 40.47 -35.69
CA SER A 616 -41.59 41.70 -34.98
C SER A 616 -40.44 42.35 -34.21
N ARG A 617 -39.26 41.71 -34.13
CA ARG A 617 -38.14 42.16 -33.28
C ARG A 617 -36.82 41.66 -33.83
N VAL A 618 -35.79 42.48 -33.63
CA VAL A 618 -34.42 42.14 -33.98
C VAL A 618 -33.66 41.75 -32.73
N HIS A 619 -33.09 40.54 -32.72
CA HIS A 619 -32.25 40.03 -31.65
C HIS A 619 -30.78 40.18 -32.03
N GLN A 620 -30.03 40.95 -31.24
CA GLN A 620 -28.63 41.24 -31.50
C GLN A 620 -27.75 40.78 -30.35
N TYR A 621 -26.56 40.28 -30.68
CA TYR A 621 -25.58 39.77 -29.72
C TYR A 621 -24.26 40.51 -29.86
N TYR A 622 -23.67 40.84 -28.71
CA TYR A 622 -22.47 41.64 -28.62
C TYR A 622 -21.41 40.90 -27.84
N PHE A 623 -20.26 40.72 -28.46
CA PHE A 623 -19.10 40.17 -27.79
C PHE A 623 -18.44 41.26 -26.94
N ILE A 624 -18.35 41.01 -25.63
CA ILE A 624 -17.65 41.89 -24.69
C ILE A 624 -16.30 41.28 -24.35
N ASP A 625 -15.24 41.98 -24.72
CA ASP A 625 -13.86 41.63 -24.39
C ASP A 625 -13.53 41.99 -22.93
N SER A 626 -14.23 41.34 -22.00
CA SER A 626 -14.01 41.48 -20.56
C SER A 626 -14.08 40.09 -19.95
N ALA A 627 -12.95 39.65 -19.41
CA ALA A 627 -12.84 38.36 -18.75
C ALA A 627 -13.61 38.36 -17.42
N LYS A 628 -14.32 37.26 -17.18
CA LYS A 628 -15.03 37.00 -15.93
C LYS A 628 -14.87 35.55 -15.53
N ASP A 629 -14.83 35.28 -14.24
CA ASP A 629 -14.87 33.91 -13.75
C ASP A 629 -16.17 33.20 -14.16
N LEU A 630 -16.11 31.87 -14.28
CA LEU A 630 -17.31 31.06 -14.34
C LEU A 630 -18.04 31.15 -12.99
N SER A 631 -19.37 31.11 -13.03
CA SER A 631 -20.19 31.01 -11.83
C SER A 631 -20.19 29.58 -11.28
N ASP A 632 -20.62 29.40 -10.03
CA ASP A 632 -20.70 28.06 -9.40
C ASP A 632 -21.66 27.10 -10.10
N GLN A 633 -22.54 27.63 -10.97
CA GLN A 633 -23.48 26.88 -11.81
C GLN A 633 -22.93 26.59 -13.21
N GLU A 634 -21.75 27.09 -13.54
CA GLU A 634 -21.11 26.91 -14.84
C GLU A 634 -19.95 25.92 -14.78
N GLU A 635 -19.89 25.07 -15.79
CA GLU A 635 -18.86 24.06 -15.98
C GLU A 635 -18.35 24.18 -17.43
N ALA A 636 -17.03 24.27 -17.59
CA ALA A 636 -16.38 24.39 -18.88
C ALA A 636 -15.51 23.16 -19.15
N VAL A 637 -15.72 22.55 -20.31
CA VAL A 637 -14.89 21.44 -20.80
C VAL A 637 -14.12 21.95 -22.02
N ILE A 638 -12.79 21.92 -21.95
CA ILE A 638 -11.89 22.27 -23.05
C ILE A 638 -11.13 21.02 -23.47
N THR A 639 -11.13 20.71 -24.75
CA THR A 639 -10.35 19.63 -25.37
C THR A 639 -9.26 20.23 -26.23
N LEU A 640 -8.02 19.79 -26.01
CA LEU A 640 -6.82 20.20 -26.72
C LEU A 640 -6.27 18.97 -27.45
N GLU A 641 -6.36 18.94 -28.77
CA GLU A 641 -5.81 17.86 -29.62
C GLU A 641 -4.58 18.39 -30.34
N ARG A 642 -3.40 17.82 -30.04
CA ARG A 642 -2.13 18.25 -30.63
C ARG A 642 -2.05 17.73 -32.06
N MET A 643 -1.99 18.65 -33.02
CA MET A 643 -1.90 18.33 -34.44
C MET A 643 -0.47 18.12 -34.91
N ASN A 644 0.46 18.97 -34.46
CA ASN A 644 1.86 18.94 -34.87
C ASN A 644 2.77 19.47 -33.76
N GLY A 645 4.01 18.99 -33.74
CA GLY A 645 5.12 19.57 -32.97
C GLY A 645 5.94 20.57 -33.78
N PHE A 646 7.02 21.07 -33.17
CA PHE A 646 7.98 21.98 -33.83
C PHE A 646 9.18 21.25 -34.44
N HIS A 647 9.36 19.98 -34.09
CA HIS A 647 10.47 19.12 -34.54
C HIS A 647 10.02 18.34 -35.78
N GLN A 648 10.60 18.62 -36.95
CA GLN A 648 10.21 17.99 -38.23
C GLN A 648 10.98 16.70 -38.51
N GLU A 649 12.05 16.48 -37.76
CA GLU A 649 12.96 15.35 -37.83
C GLU A 649 12.40 14.09 -37.17
N VAL A 650 11.43 14.25 -36.27
CA VAL A 650 10.78 13.16 -35.55
C VAL A 650 9.27 13.27 -35.69
N GLN A 651 8.60 12.12 -35.69
CA GLN A 651 7.16 12.05 -35.50
C GLN A 651 6.90 11.87 -34.00
N SER A 652 5.99 12.63 -33.41
CA SER A 652 5.64 12.44 -32.00
C SER A 652 4.41 11.56 -31.86
N GLN A 653 4.26 10.93 -30.70
CA GLN A 653 3.01 10.29 -30.30
C GLN A 653 1.84 11.30 -30.32
N ASP A 654 0.66 10.82 -30.74
CA ASP A 654 -0.58 11.58 -30.65
C ASP A 654 -0.86 12.01 -29.20
N PHE A 655 -1.23 13.27 -29.00
CA PHE A 655 -1.41 13.85 -27.66
C PHE A 655 -2.73 14.61 -27.57
N THR A 656 -3.55 14.29 -26.57
CA THR A 656 -4.81 14.98 -26.27
C THR A 656 -4.93 15.27 -24.79
N ALA A 657 -5.33 16.49 -24.44
CA ALA A 657 -5.60 16.92 -23.07
C ALA A 657 -7.04 17.42 -22.92
N VAL A 658 -7.63 17.20 -21.75
CA VAL A 658 -8.99 17.67 -21.41
C VAL A 658 -8.95 18.46 -20.11
N VAL A 659 -9.47 19.68 -20.14
CA VAL A 659 -9.64 20.56 -18.98
C VAL A 659 -11.12 20.54 -18.61
N ASN A 660 -11.46 20.14 -17.38
CA ASN A 660 -12.82 20.27 -16.85
C ASN A 660 -12.82 21.20 -15.63
N ALA A 661 -13.21 22.45 -15.83
CA ALA A 661 -13.18 23.50 -14.81
C ALA A 661 -14.59 23.91 -14.39
N LYS A 662 -14.82 24.03 -13.08
CA LYS A 662 -16.08 24.49 -12.50
C LYS A 662 -15.85 25.76 -11.68
N GLY A 663 -16.67 26.79 -11.91
CA GLY A 663 -16.55 28.05 -11.18
C GLY A 663 -15.14 28.67 -11.29
N LYS A 664 -14.49 28.84 -10.14
CA LYS A 664 -13.14 29.45 -10.03
C LYS A 664 -12.01 28.44 -9.83
N GLU A 665 -12.28 27.17 -10.09
CA GLU A 665 -11.29 26.11 -9.87
C GLU A 665 -10.15 26.20 -10.90
N SER A 666 -8.93 25.96 -10.42
CA SER A 666 -7.75 25.74 -11.25
C SER A 666 -7.48 24.24 -11.33
N VAL A 667 -7.35 23.73 -12.56
CA VAL A 667 -7.22 22.29 -12.84
C VAL A 667 -5.80 21.98 -13.30
N PRO A 668 -5.06 21.08 -12.65
CA PRO A 668 -3.74 20.66 -13.13
C PRO A 668 -3.89 19.79 -14.38
N VAL A 669 -3.24 20.19 -15.48
CA VAL A 669 -3.32 19.48 -16.77
C VAL A 669 -1.92 19.31 -17.35
N GLN A 670 -1.66 18.13 -17.92
CA GLN A 670 -0.43 17.86 -18.65
C GLN A 670 -0.51 18.45 -20.06
N LEU A 671 0.51 19.21 -20.45
CA LEU A 671 0.66 19.79 -21.77
C LEU A 671 2.10 19.61 -22.27
N VAL A 672 2.24 19.65 -23.60
CA VAL A 672 3.51 19.67 -24.32
C VAL A 672 3.49 20.82 -25.35
N PRO A 673 4.64 21.35 -25.80
CA PRO A 673 4.66 22.33 -26.88
C PRO A 673 4.07 21.77 -28.18
N GLY A 674 3.37 22.60 -28.93
CA GLY A 674 2.82 22.21 -30.23
C GLY A 674 1.71 23.11 -30.73
N VAL A 675 1.14 22.69 -31.86
CA VAL A 675 0.00 23.32 -32.51
C VAL A 675 -1.25 22.49 -32.24
N TYR A 676 -2.27 23.12 -31.67
CA TYR A 676 -3.45 22.46 -31.12
C TYR A 676 -4.74 22.87 -31.83
N LYS A 677 -5.61 21.89 -32.07
CA LYS A 677 -7.04 22.11 -32.17
C LYS A 677 -7.61 22.33 -30.78
N VAL A 678 -8.51 23.30 -30.67
CA VAL A 678 -9.15 23.65 -29.40
C VAL A 678 -10.65 23.60 -29.56
N SER A 679 -11.31 22.80 -28.74
CA SER A 679 -12.76 22.77 -28.65
C SER A 679 -13.17 23.03 -27.21
N ALA A 680 -14.12 23.93 -26.99
CA ALA A 680 -14.62 24.19 -25.64
C ALA A 680 -16.14 24.25 -25.61
N LEU A 681 -16.73 23.81 -24.50
CA LEU A 681 -18.16 23.88 -24.20
C LEU A 681 -18.33 24.44 -22.80
N VAL A 682 -19.26 25.38 -22.63
CA VAL A 682 -19.65 25.91 -21.32
C VAL A 682 -21.10 25.53 -21.07
N MET A 683 -21.34 24.72 -20.05
CA MET A 683 -22.68 24.35 -19.60
C MET A 683 -23.06 25.21 -18.39
N ASN A 684 -24.29 25.71 -18.36
CA ASN A 684 -24.83 26.42 -17.20
C ASN A 684 -26.02 25.62 -16.65
N LYS A 685 -25.97 25.26 -15.36
CA LYS A 685 -26.98 24.44 -14.66
C LYS A 685 -28.15 25.26 -14.12
N GLN A 686 -28.14 26.59 -14.31
CA GLN A 686 -29.23 27.47 -13.92
C GLN A 686 -30.50 27.16 -14.72
N GLU A 687 -31.62 26.93 -14.02
CA GLU A 687 -32.94 26.83 -14.63
C GLU A 687 -33.33 28.18 -15.25
N ILE A 688 -33.75 28.16 -16.52
CA ILE A 688 -34.31 29.34 -17.19
C ILE A 688 -35.70 29.04 -17.75
N ILE A 689 -36.56 30.07 -17.69
CA ILE A 689 -37.89 30.05 -18.29
C ILE A 689 -37.83 30.86 -19.58
N ILE A 690 -38.23 30.23 -20.69
CA ILE A 690 -38.56 30.89 -21.95
C ILE A 690 -40.08 31.13 -21.92
N PRO A 691 -40.55 32.39 -21.84
CA PRO A 691 -41.97 32.69 -21.67
C PRO A 691 -42.77 32.30 -22.91
N LYS A 692 -44.10 32.32 -22.78
CA LYS A 692 -45.00 32.24 -23.94
C LYS A 692 -44.69 33.36 -24.94
N ASP A 693 -44.60 33.02 -26.21
CA ASP A 693 -44.34 33.95 -27.30
C ASP A 693 -45.39 33.77 -28.39
N LYS A 694 -45.80 34.85 -29.06
CA LYS A 694 -46.79 34.79 -30.15
C LYS A 694 -46.11 35.25 -31.42
N ARG A 695 -46.08 34.37 -32.42
CA ARG A 695 -45.43 34.62 -33.69
C ARG A 695 -46.45 34.74 -34.79
N CYS A 696 -46.37 35.83 -35.53
CA CYS A 696 -47.27 36.08 -36.64
C CYS A 696 -46.45 36.18 -37.92
N PHE A 697 -46.87 35.44 -38.96
CA PHE A 697 -46.33 35.59 -40.29
C PHE A 697 -47.44 36.05 -41.24
N GLN A 698 -47.09 36.96 -42.14
CA GLN A 698 -48.00 37.47 -43.15
C GLN A 698 -47.71 36.83 -44.49
N TYR A 699 -48.77 36.45 -45.22
CA TYR A 699 -48.67 35.92 -46.57
C TYR A 699 -49.81 36.48 -47.43
N THR A 700 -49.52 36.71 -48.71
CA THR A 700 -50.47 37.30 -49.66
C THR A 700 -51.04 36.20 -50.56
N ILE A 701 -52.37 36.01 -50.53
CA ILE A 701 -53.08 35.16 -51.50
C ILE A 701 -53.87 36.07 -52.43
N VAL A 702 -53.48 36.09 -53.71
CA VAL A 702 -54.25 36.65 -54.85
C VAL A 702 -54.77 38.08 -54.59
N THR A 703 -53.94 38.96 -54.01
CA THR A 703 -54.20 40.39 -53.64
C THR A 703 -54.79 40.70 -52.25
N ARG A 704 -54.94 39.71 -51.36
CA ARG A 704 -55.25 39.97 -49.93
C ARG A 704 -54.11 39.52 -49.02
N ASP A 705 -53.71 40.41 -48.12
CA ASP A 705 -52.80 40.06 -47.03
C ASP A 705 -53.56 39.32 -45.93
N GLN A 706 -53.02 38.18 -45.52
CA GLN A 706 -53.48 37.43 -44.36
C GLN A 706 -52.35 37.33 -43.35
N GLN A 707 -52.71 37.35 -42.07
CA GLN A 707 -51.79 37.18 -40.95
C GLN A 707 -52.20 35.94 -40.18
N ASP A 708 -51.35 34.92 -40.16
CA ASP A 708 -51.52 33.77 -39.28
C ASP A 708 -50.56 33.88 -38.11
N CYS A 709 -51.12 33.77 -36.91
CA CYS A 709 -50.35 33.77 -35.67
C CYS A 709 -50.43 32.41 -34.99
N PHE A 710 -49.31 31.93 -34.47
CA PHE A 710 -49.25 30.77 -33.60
C PHE A 710 -48.64 31.13 -32.26
N ASP A 711 -49.18 30.54 -31.20
CA ASP A 711 -48.69 30.72 -29.84
C ASP A 711 -47.67 29.61 -29.52
N MET A 712 -46.49 30.04 -29.04
CA MET A 712 -45.50 29.16 -28.46
C MET A 712 -45.74 29.07 -26.96
N ALA A 713 -45.83 27.84 -26.45
CA ALA A 713 -45.97 27.58 -25.03
C ALA A 713 -44.70 27.96 -24.26
N GLU A 714 -44.86 28.27 -22.97
CA GLU A 714 -43.73 28.47 -22.06
C GLU A 714 -42.89 27.19 -21.97
N GLN A 715 -41.58 27.34 -21.97
CA GLN A 715 -40.63 26.24 -21.83
C GLN A 715 -39.75 26.47 -20.61
N LYS A 716 -39.64 25.44 -19.77
CA LYS A 716 -38.63 25.37 -18.70
C LYS A 716 -37.44 24.57 -19.20
N VAL A 717 -36.25 25.13 -19.01
CA VAL A 717 -34.99 24.53 -19.47
C VAL A 717 -34.10 24.32 -18.26
N ASP A 718 -33.93 23.05 -17.92
CA ASP A 718 -33.13 22.59 -16.78
C ASP A 718 -31.65 22.55 -17.17
N GLY A 719 -31.04 23.73 -17.20
CA GLY A 719 -29.67 23.93 -17.67
C GLY A 719 -29.54 23.98 -19.19
N TYR A 720 -28.54 24.72 -19.67
CA TYR A 720 -28.37 24.99 -21.09
C TYR A 720 -26.89 25.09 -21.47
N LEU A 721 -26.57 24.80 -22.74
CA LEU A 721 -25.26 25.12 -23.30
C LEU A 721 -25.13 26.64 -23.36
N ALA A 722 -24.29 27.23 -22.53
CA ALA A 722 -24.07 28.66 -22.46
C ALA A 722 -23.03 29.15 -23.46
N GLY A 723 -22.08 28.32 -23.87
CA GLY A 723 -21.01 28.74 -24.78
C GLY A 723 -20.40 27.57 -25.52
N SER A 724 -19.85 27.85 -26.70
CA SER A 724 -19.05 26.88 -27.44
C SER A 724 -17.93 27.55 -28.21
N MET A 725 -16.83 26.84 -28.43
CA MET A 725 -15.67 27.29 -29.18
C MET A 725 -15.11 26.11 -29.97
N GLN A 726 -14.73 26.35 -31.23
CA GLN A 726 -14.14 25.33 -32.10
C GLN A 726 -13.07 25.97 -32.98
N TRP A 727 -11.81 25.61 -32.77
CA TRP A 727 -10.66 26.06 -33.54
C TRP A 727 -10.06 24.86 -34.26
N GLU A 728 -10.56 24.62 -35.47
CA GLU A 728 -10.30 23.39 -36.24
C GLU A 728 -9.57 23.66 -37.56
N THR A 729 -9.25 24.91 -37.86
CA THR A 729 -8.55 25.31 -39.09
C THR A 729 -7.14 25.79 -38.78
N SER A 730 -6.22 25.66 -39.73
CA SER A 730 -4.82 26.11 -39.57
C SER A 730 -4.67 27.59 -39.20
N GLU A 731 -5.64 28.43 -39.55
CA GLU A 731 -5.66 29.86 -39.20
C GLU A 731 -6.14 30.12 -37.75
N THR A 732 -6.84 29.15 -37.15
CA THR A 732 -7.43 29.28 -35.81
C THR A 732 -6.74 28.43 -34.75
N TYR A 733 -5.86 27.51 -35.13
CA TYR A 733 -5.12 26.69 -34.17
C TYR A 733 -4.43 27.52 -33.08
N LEU A 734 -4.34 26.92 -31.89
CA LEU A 734 -3.59 27.46 -30.79
C LEU A 734 -2.15 26.96 -30.89
N THR A 735 -1.19 27.87 -30.93
CA THR A 735 0.24 27.52 -30.91
C THR A 735 0.78 27.76 -29.51
N ILE A 736 1.30 26.72 -28.88
CA ILE A 736 1.94 26.79 -27.57
C ILE A 736 3.43 26.49 -27.76
N THR A 737 4.30 27.51 -27.69
CA THR A 737 5.74 27.31 -27.86
C THR A 737 6.40 26.76 -26.59
N PRO A 738 7.60 26.15 -26.69
CA PRO A 738 8.38 25.74 -25.53
C PRO A 738 8.60 26.88 -24.53
N GLU A 739 8.92 28.08 -25.02
CA GLU A 739 9.16 29.25 -24.18
C GLU A 739 7.89 29.64 -23.41
N GLN A 740 6.73 29.66 -24.07
CA GLN A 740 5.46 29.96 -23.41
C GLN A 740 5.11 28.91 -22.35
N LEU A 741 5.15 27.63 -22.69
CA LEU A 741 4.73 26.57 -21.77
C LEU A 741 5.67 26.45 -20.57
N TYR A 742 6.97 26.38 -20.81
CA TYR A 742 7.94 26.05 -19.74
C TYR A 742 8.24 27.23 -18.82
N SER A 743 8.11 28.48 -19.29
CA SER A 743 8.29 29.67 -18.43
C SER A 743 7.06 30.02 -17.57
N SER A 744 5.87 29.57 -17.97
CA SER A 744 4.61 29.91 -17.27
C SER A 744 4.37 29.07 -16.02
N ARG A 745 3.75 29.65 -15.00
CA ARG A 745 3.29 28.95 -13.81
C ARG A 745 1.82 28.56 -13.91
N GLU A 746 1.04 29.32 -14.66
CA GLU A 746 -0.40 29.11 -14.85
C GLU A 746 -0.81 29.51 -16.27
N LEU A 747 -1.86 28.85 -16.78
CA LEU A 747 -2.45 29.14 -18.07
C LEU A 747 -3.94 29.47 -17.90
N THR A 748 -4.37 30.64 -18.38
CA THR A 748 -5.78 31.05 -18.33
C THR A 748 -6.41 30.93 -19.72
N PHE A 749 -7.43 30.09 -19.87
CA PHE A 749 -8.24 30.02 -21.08
C PHE A 749 -9.44 30.95 -21.00
N TYR A 750 -9.72 31.61 -22.13
CA TYR A 750 -10.92 32.42 -22.29
C TYR A 750 -11.91 31.72 -23.21
N VAL A 751 -13.10 31.42 -22.70
CA VAL A 751 -14.16 30.74 -23.47
C VAL A 751 -15.34 31.68 -23.70
N PRO A 752 -15.85 31.82 -24.93
CA PRO A 752 -17.01 32.66 -25.17
C PRO A 752 -18.29 32.00 -24.65
N ALA A 753 -19.10 32.74 -23.88
CA ALA A 753 -20.37 32.23 -23.36
C ALA A 753 -21.44 33.32 -23.26
N GLN A 754 -22.71 32.97 -23.41
CA GLN A 754 -23.84 33.84 -23.13
C GLN A 754 -24.43 33.57 -21.74
N ASN A 755 -24.96 34.63 -21.14
CA ASN A 755 -25.65 34.55 -19.85
C ASN A 755 -27.15 34.84 -20.04
N LEU A 756 -27.93 33.82 -20.39
CA LEU A 756 -29.37 33.93 -20.57
C LEU A 756 -30.10 34.27 -19.26
N GLY A 757 -29.55 33.84 -18.11
CA GLY A 757 -30.05 34.22 -16.79
C GLY A 757 -30.12 35.74 -16.58
N SER A 758 -29.20 36.50 -17.17
CA SER A 758 -29.18 37.97 -17.09
C SER A 758 -30.22 38.69 -17.97
N VAL A 759 -30.79 37.99 -18.95
CA VAL A 759 -31.87 38.54 -19.79
C VAL A 759 -33.21 38.36 -19.06
N PRO A 760 -34.03 39.38 -18.87
CA PRO A 760 -35.37 39.22 -18.29
C PRO A 760 -36.24 38.27 -19.13
N SER A 761 -37.12 37.50 -18.49
CA SER A 761 -38.08 36.65 -19.23
C SER A 761 -38.96 37.49 -20.14
N THR A 762 -39.46 38.63 -19.66
CA THR A 762 -40.22 39.62 -20.43
C THR A 762 -39.65 41.02 -20.26
N ILE A 763 -39.83 41.87 -21.27
CA ILE A 763 -39.34 43.25 -21.34
C ILE A 763 -40.50 44.17 -21.73
N LYS A 764 -40.46 45.44 -21.33
CA LYS A 764 -41.50 46.42 -21.64
C LYS A 764 -41.10 47.30 -22.82
N VAL A 765 -41.98 47.43 -23.80
CA VAL A 765 -41.78 48.24 -25.01
C VAL A 765 -43.07 49.01 -25.29
N ASN A 766 -43.03 50.35 -25.24
CA ASN A 766 -44.18 51.22 -25.57
C ASN A 766 -45.51 50.72 -24.97
N ASP A 767 -45.52 50.43 -23.67
CA ASP A 767 -46.64 49.86 -22.88
C ASP A 767 -47.03 48.40 -23.12
N GLU A 768 -46.37 47.68 -24.03
CA GLU A 768 -46.55 46.24 -24.24
C GLU A 768 -45.49 45.41 -23.51
N THR A 769 -45.88 44.24 -22.99
CA THR A 769 -44.97 43.27 -22.38
C THR A 769 -44.65 42.17 -23.40
N VAL A 770 -43.38 42.04 -23.75
CA VAL A 770 -42.93 41.12 -24.79
C VAL A 770 -41.83 40.17 -24.28
N PRO A 771 -41.71 38.95 -24.81
CA PRO A 771 -40.61 38.04 -24.47
C PRO A 771 -39.21 38.64 -24.68
N GLY A 772 -38.42 38.67 -23.61
CA GLY A 772 -36.99 39.02 -23.63
C GLY A 772 -36.10 37.83 -23.97
N ARG A 773 -36.50 36.63 -23.54
CA ARG A 773 -35.90 35.33 -23.92
C ARG A 773 -36.74 34.63 -24.98
N VAL A 774 -36.08 34.02 -25.97
CA VAL A 774 -36.74 33.27 -27.06
C VAL A 774 -36.02 31.93 -27.28
N VAL A 775 -36.69 30.96 -27.92
CA VAL A 775 -36.12 29.62 -28.15
C VAL A 775 -34.84 29.66 -29.00
N GLU A 776 -34.72 30.63 -29.91
CA GLU A 776 -33.54 30.86 -30.74
C GLU A 776 -32.31 31.19 -29.90
N ASP A 777 -32.49 31.74 -28.70
CA ASP A 777 -31.39 32.02 -27.78
C ASP A 777 -30.60 30.74 -27.45
N LEU A 778 -31.27 29.58 -27.40
CA LEU A 778 -30.62 28.29 -27.17
C LEU A 778 -29.77 27.84 -28.37
N GLN A 779 -30.14 28.27 -29.59
CA GLN A 779 -29.40 27.98 -30.81
C GLN A 779 -28.19 28.90 -31.00
N VAL A 780 -28.20 30.08 -30.37
CA VAL A 780 -27.07 31.03 -30.41
C VAL A 780 -25.80 30.40 -29.86
N SER A 781 -25.90 29.48 -28.90
CA SER A 781 -24.75 28.77 -28.37
C SER A 781 -23.95 28.03 -29.44
N SER A 782 -24.58 27.53 -30.51
CA SER A 782 -23.88 26.93 -31.67
C SER A 782 -23.27 27.99 -32.59
N LYS A 783 -23.92 29.16 -32.75
CA LYS A 783 -23.36 30.28 -33.51
C LYS A 783 -22.15 30.91 -32.83
N ILE A 784 -22.07 30.86 -31.49
CA ILE A 784 -20.92 31.34 -30.72
C ILE A 784 -19.63 30.61 -31.14
N ALA A 785 -19.68 29.31 -31.44
CA ALA A 785 -18.50 28.60 -31.97
C ALA A 785 -18.06 29.17 -33.32
N GLU A 786 -18.97 29.46 -34.24
CA GLU A 786 -18.64 30.09 -35.51
C GLU A 786 -18.05 31.49 -35.32
N TRP A 787 -18.64 32.28 -34.43
CA TRP A 787 -18.17 33.64 -34.14
C TRP A 787 -16.82 33.65 -33.43
N SER A 788 -16.50 32.63 -32.64
CA SER A 788 -15.20 32.48 -31.97
C SER A 788 -14.02 32.35 -32.94
N LYS A 789 -14.29 31.98 -34.21
CA LYS A 789 -13.30 31.85 -35.29
C LYS A 789 -12.98 33.19 -35.96
N LEU A 790 -13.82 34.22 -35.77
CA LEU A 790 -13.63 35.52 -36.41
C LEU A 790 -12.37 36.20 -35.85
N PRO A 791 -11.54 36.87 -36.67
CA PRO A 791 -10.23 37.38 -36.23
C PRO A 791 -10.24 38.21 -34.95
N ALA A 792 -11.22 39.10 -34.78
CA ALA A 792 -11.34 39.94 -33.59
C ALA A 792 -11.73 39.13 -32.33
N ALA A 793 -12.61 38.14 -32.44
CA ALA A 793 -12.97 37.26 -31.33
C ALA A 793 -11.81 36.29 -31.01
N ARG A 794 -11.23 35.65 -32.04
CA ARG A 794 -10.11 34.72 -31.90
C ARG A 794 -8.92 35.37 -31.20
N ALA A 795 -8.57 36.60 -31.56
CA ALA A 795 -7.48 37.35 -30.93
C ALA A 795 -7.77 37.69 -29.45
N SER A 796 -9.02 38.05 -29.14
CA SER A 796 -9.44 38.30 -27.75
C SER A 796 -9.46 37.01 -26.92
N LEU A 797 -9.72 35.86 -27.52
CA LEU A 797 -9.81 34.58 -26.82
C LEU A 797 -8.45 33.86 -26.68
N GLU A 798 -7.34 34.47 -27.12
CA GLU A 798 -5.99 33.91 -26.92
C GLU A 798 -5.73 33.62 -25.43
N PRO A 799 -5.29 32.39 -25.08
CA PRO A 799 -4.94 32.06 -23.71
C PRO A 799 -3.81 32.94 -23.16
N GLU A 800 -3.88 33.23 -21.86
CA GLU A 800 -2.88 34.02 -21.17
C GLU A 800 -1.93 33.12 -20.38
N PHE A 801 -0.63 33.35 -20.58
CA PHE A 801 0.49 32.62 -20.00
C PHE A 801 1.11 33.49 -18.91
N SER A 802 1.01 33.07 -17.64
CA SER A 802 1.42 33.86 -16.47
C SER A 802 2.50 33.21 -15.63
#